data_AF-A0AAC8TFM8-F1
#
_entry.id   AF-A0AAC8TFM8-F1
#
_cell.length_a   1.000
_cell.length_b   1.000
_cell.length_c   1.000
_cell.angle_alpha   90.00
_cell.angle_beta   90.00
_cell.angle_gamma   90.00
#
_symmetry.space_group_name_H-M   'P 1'
#
loop_
_entity.id
_entity.type
_entity.pdbx_description
1 polymer ?
#
loop_
_entity_poly.entity_id
_entity_poly.type
_entity_poly.pdbx_seq_one_letter_code
_entity_poly.pdbx_strand_id
1 'polypeptide(L)'
;MSDVKSELKKVWSAFDRVGVADDLTIIEHVAALLLRMESRAHQGPEMLQARYPRGNNLVVDDLVVSLRAAAQAVGGSATLLNEHVLFWLTEMIAGRRYPTPRHLVRTMSRLADVRAEHDLADLSCGSGGFLVQRLKDSEASGATIGVDISVEWARLALANATLHGARNIRILADNALDAFGPGGNLSDQRFDRILMNPSFGIPQSEELVLRTLGISRANRSEVALTLLAVRCLREGGRAAVLVPSGVLYREDGAEIVLRKQLVDDCSLLGVVSLPRDAFQPFSLTQTHLILVDRLKPQDSHRTWFFQLQDDGYRAGRARELTQRPREPNDLVLIEHALLARGSGSSSFPAGDYPILSVRRLSAESRSLGYLIEGVNGGAVRTVELRSRSRVTSLWVQAIHLERGQHINLNIPLSEGEPEEESSAELRLSRDSASALSSSNIYSGEEKNQAIVISADGRLLGVTIPSRALRANAYELRPQRYITVQPDTQADVPPARILAAISRHQRELLERIHLLMGRLERPPVTGDVYPEPLWEGGLEQLTLLGRLGWEQHRIWEVVSAQVTTIEPMNPPRTMYRTAARFGPTDVGDSNASTLSLLERMGLVVKVSIADGQSLEPRTYYRRVTERDRWNFEEDSVENEGGK
;
A
#
# COMPACT_ATOMS: atom_id res chain seq x y z
N MET A 1 -3.27 31.04 -17.92
CA MET A 1 -3.45 29.66 -18.41
C MET A 1 -4.73 29.13 -17.79
N SER A 2 -5.65 28.58 -18.58
CA SER A 2 -6.88 27.96 -18.07
C SER A 2 -6.53 26.76 -17.19
N ASP A 3 -7.11 26.67 -16.00
CA ASP A 3 -7.04 25.48 -15.16
C ASP A 3 -7.77 24.32 -15.87
N VAL A 4 -7.06 23.24 -16.18
CA VAL A 4 -7.58 22.04 -16.84
C VAL A 4 -8.82 21.52 -16.10
N LYS A 5 -8.80 21.58 -14.77
CA LYS A 5 -9.92 21.14 -13.93
C LYS A 5 -11.15 22.03 -14.14
N SER A 6 -10.94 23.33 -14.32
CA SER A 6 -12.02 24.27 -14.63
C SER A 6 -12.67 23.98 -15.99
N GLU A 7 -11.86 23.72 -17.02
CA GLU A 7 -12.39 23.39 -18.36
C GLU A 7 -13.13 22.05 -18.38
N LEU A 8 -12.60 21.02 -17.72
CA LEU A 8 -13.29 19.72 -17.62
C LEU A 8 -14.59 19.82 -16.81
N LYS A 9 -14.65 20.66 -15.77
CA LYS A 9 -15.93 20.93 -15.06
C LYS A 9 -16.99 21.50 -15.99
N LYS A 10 -16.65 22.42 -16.89
CA LYS A 10 -17.62 22.96 -17.87
C LYS A 10 -18.15 21.87 -18.79
N VAL A 11 -17.28 20.97 -19.25
CA VAL A 11 -17.66 19.81 -20.07
C VAL A 11 -18.62 18.89 -19.31
N TRP A 12 -18.27 18.50 -18.08
CA TRP A 12 -19.12 17.64 -17.25
C TRP A 12 -20.47 18.28 -16.93
N SER A 13 -20.49 19.56 -16.54
CA SER A 13 -21.74 20.30 -16.30
C SER A 13 -22.62 20.40 -17.53
N ALA A 14 -22.04 20.43 -18.74
CA ALA A 14 -22.81 20.43 -19.97
C ALA A 14 -23.50 19.08 -20.24
N PHE A 15 -22.85 17.95 -19.94
CA PHE A 15 -23.45 16.62 -20.01
C PHE A 15 -24.53 16.42 -18.93
N ASP A 16 -24.27 16.86 -17.70
CA ASP A 16 -25.22 16.80 -16.59
C ASP A 16 -26.53 17.54 -16.91
N ARG A 17 -26.44 18.74 -17.52
CA ARG A 17 -27.62 19.51 -17.96
C ARG A 17 -28.51 18.81 -18.99
N VAL A 18 -27.96 17.86 -19.75
CA VAL A 18 -28.72 17.06 -20.72
C VAL A 18 -29.04 15.66 -20.21
N GLY A 19 -28.87 15.41 -18.91
CA GLY A 19 -29.25 14.17 -18.24
C GLY A 19 -28.24 13.02 -18.39
N VAL A 20 -27.01 13.31 -18.85
CA VAL A 20 -25.93 12.31 -18.90
C VAL A 20 -25.05 12.49 -17.67
N ALA A 21 -25.33 11.68 -16.64
CA ALA A 21 -24.61 11.74 -15.35
C ALA A 21 -23.58 10.61 -15.16
N ASP A 22 -23.58 9.57 -16.01
CA ASP A 22 -22.61 8.49 -15.91
C ASP A 22 -21.24 8.92 -16.46
N ASP A 23 -20.23 9.00 -15.58
CA ASP A 23 -18.90 9.47 -15.94
C ASP A 23 -18.24 8.65 -17.06
N LEU A 24 -18.43 7.33 -17.09
CA LEU A 24 -17.82 6.49 -18.13
C LEU A 24 -18.41 6.83 -19.50
N THR A 25 -19.73 7.02 -19.56
CA THR A 25 -20.43 7.49 -20.75
C THR A 25 -19.90 8.86 -21.19
N ILE A 26 -19.73 9.81 -20.26
CA ILE A 26 -19.16 11.13 -20.57
C ILE A 26 -17.73 10.99 -21.14
N ILE A 27 -16.90 10.15 -20.53
CA ILE A 27 -15.53 9.89 -20.96
C ILE A 27 -15.49 9.33 -22.38
N GLU A 28 -16.38 8.39 -22.74
CA GLU A 28 -16.48 7.88 -24.12
C GLU A 28 -16.83 8.99 -25.12
N HIS A 29 -17.76 9.88 -24.76
CA HIS A 29 -18.11 11.03 -25.61
C HIS A 29 -16.95 12.01 -25.75
N VAL A 30 -16.23 12.29 -24.66
CA VAL A 30 -15.03 13.15 -24.68
C VAL A 30 -13.95 12.52 -25.55
N ALA A 31 -13.68 11.22 -25.42
CA ALA A 31 -12.70 10.51 -26.25
C ALA A 31 -13.05 10.61 -27.75
N ALA A 32 -14.33 10.46 -28.12
CA ALA A 32 -14.78 10.63 -29.50
C ALA A 32 -14.58 12.07 -30.01
N LEU A 33 -14.84 13.09 -29.18
CA LEU A 33 -14.61 14.49 -29.53
C LEU A 33 -13.12 14.79 -29.73
N LEU A 34 -12.26 14.29 -28.86
CA LEU A 34 -10.80 14.46 -28.98
C LEU A 34 -10.27 13.82 -30.28
N LEU A 35 -10.77 12.64 -30.67
CA LEU A 35 -10.42 12.02 -31.95
C LEU A 35 -10.85 12.86 -33.16
N ARG A 36 -12.04 13.48 -33.09
CA ARG A 36 -12.51 14.40 -34.13
C ARG A 36 -11.65 15.66 -34.21
N MET A 37 -11.25 16.22 -33.08
CA MET A 37 -10.38 17.41 -33.02
C MET A 37 -9.02 17.17 -33.70
N GLU A 38 -8.46 15.96 -33.58
CA GLU A 38 -7.18 15.58 -34.22
C GLU A 38 -7.34 15.09 -35.67
N SER A 39 -8.53 15.21 -36.28
CA SER A 39 -8.85 14.63 -37.60
C SER A 39 -8.62 13.11 -37.69
N ARG A 40 -8.61 12.40 -36.56
CA ARG A 40 -8.44 10.95 -36.44
C ARG A 40 -9.76 10.21 -36.24
N ALA A 41 -10.89 10.86 -36.50
CA ALA A 41 -12.22 10.26 -36.35
C ALA A 41 -12.42 8.98 -37.18
N HIS A 42 -11.79 8.90 -38.35
CA HIS A 42 -11.85 7.74 -39.25
C HIS A 42 -10.91 6.59 -38.82
N GLN A 43 -10.00 6.86 -37.89
CA GLN A 43 -9.04 5.90 -37.33
C GLN A 43 -9.46 5.42 -35.93
N GLY A 44 -10.42 6.13 -35.30
CA GLY A 44 -11.12 5.63 -34.13
C GLY A 44 -12.14 4.55 -34.51
N PRO A 45 -12.55 3.68 -33.57
CA PRO A 45 -13.53 2.64 -33.87
C PRO A 45 -14.84 3.25 -34.38
N GLU A 46 -15.44 2.65 -35.43
CA GLU A 46 -16.81 2.97 -35.89
C GLU A 46 -17.83 2.92 -34.73
N MET A 47 -17.50 2.18 -33.65
CA MET A 47 -18.31 2.04 -32.45
C MET A 47 -18.21 3.18 -31.42
N LEU A 48 -17.25 4.11 -31.53
CA LEU A 48 -17.28 5.37 -30.76
C LEU A 48 -18.20 6.41 -31.41
N GLN A 49 -19.24 5.94 -32.11
CA GLN A 49 -20.40 6.76 -32.46
C GLN A 49 -21.16 7.10 -31.18
N ALA A 50 -20.69 8.14 -30.50
CA ALA A 50 -21.44 8.85 -29.48
C ALA A 50 -22.86 9.09 -29.99
N ARG A 51 -23.81 8.26 -29.55
CA ARG A 51 -25.24 8.52 -29.76
C ARG A 51 -25.64 9.54 -28.72
N TYR A 52 -25.44 10.81 -29.06
CA TYR A 52 -25.95 11.91 -28.25
C TYR A 52 -27.47 11.73 -28.08
N PRO A 53 -28.01 11.87 -26.85
CA PRO A 53 -29.44 11.83 -26.63
C PRO A 53 -30.14 12.78 -27.61
N ARG A 54 -31.02 12.24 -28.46
CA ARG A 54 -31.81 13.08 -29.36
C ARG A 54 -32.88 13.79 -28.52
N GLY A 55 -32.60 15.05 -28.22
CA GLY A 55 -33.49 15.93 -27.45
C GLY A 55 -32.80 16.49 -26.22
N ASN A 56 -31.98 17.54 -26.41
CA ASN A 56 -31.72 18.68 -25.51
C ASN A 56 -30.35 19.32 -25.83
N ASN A 57 -30.33 20.66 -25.80
CA ASN A 57 -29.27 21.67 -26.05
C ASN A 57 -27.80 21.35 -25.70
N LEU A 58 -27.23 20.19 -26.06
CA LEU A 58 -25.78 19.99 -25.97
C LEU A 58 -25.08 20.72 -27.13
N VAL A 59 -24.51 21.88 -26.83
CA VAL A 59 -23.73 22.66 -27.81
C VAL A 59 -22.34 22.05 -27.93
N VAL A 60 -22.14 21.19 -28.93
CA VAL A 60 -20.88 20.46 -29.15
C VAL A 60 -19.70 21.42 -29.33
N ASP A 61 -19.91 22.57 -29.97
CA ASP A 61 -18.86 23.56 -30.20
C ASP A 61 -18.29 24.12 -28.88
N ASP A 62 -19.13 24.35 -27.87
CA ASP A 62 -18.70 24.82 -26.54
C ASP A 62 -17.84 23.77 -25.82
N LEU A 63 -18.19 22.49 -26.00
CA LEU A 63 -17.39 21.38 -25.47
C LEU A 63 -16.02 21.36 -26.16
N VAL A 64 -15.99 21.48 -27.48
CA VAL A 64 -14.74 21.48 -28.27
C VAL A 64 -13.84 22.65 -27.88
N VAL A 65 -14.39 23.84 -27.64
CA VAL A 65 -13.63 25.00 -27.15
C VAL A 65 -12.97 24.69 -25.80
N SER A 66 -13.74 24.15 -24.85
CA SER A 66 -13.25 23.80 -23.51
C SER A 66 -12.19 22.68 -23.56
N LEU A 67 -12.45 21.63 -24.35
CA LEU A 67 -11.52 20.51 -24.54
C LEU A 67 -10.23 20.95 -25.24
N ARG A 68 -10.29 21.86 -26.22
CA ARG A 68 -9.10 22.40 -26.89
C ARG A 68 -8.25 23.23 -25.92
N ALA A 69 -8.87 24.07 -25.11
CA ALA A 69 -8.16 24.83 -24.08
C ALA A 69 -7.48 23.89 -23.06
N ALA A 70 -8.20 22.86 -22.59
CA ALA A 70 -7.65 21.86 -21.69
C ALA A 70 -6.49 21.06 -22.32
N ALA A 71 -6.64 20.64 -23.58
CA ALA A 71 -5.62 19.88 -24.31
C ALA A 71 -4.34 20.71 -24.49
N GLN A 72 -4.47 21.98 -24.88
CA GLN A 72 -3.33 22.89 -25.01
C GLN A 72 -2.57 23.06 -23.68
N ALA A 73 -3.27 23.12 -22.55
CA ALA A 73 -2.66 23.28 -21.24
C ALA A 73 -1.82 22.07 -20.77
N VAL A 74 -2.06 20.87 -21.30
CA VAL A 74 -1.39 19.62 -20.89
C VAL A 74 -0.54 19.00 -22.00
N GLY A 75 -0.36 19.69 -23.11
CA GLY A 75 0.50 19.24 -24.22
C GLY A 75 -0.18 18.35 -25.26
N GLY A 76 -1.51 18.31 -25.30
CA GLY A 76 -2.28 17.71 -26.41
C GLY A 76 -3.45 16.82 -25.97
N SER A 77 -4.27 16.44 -26.95
CA SER A 77 -5.48 15.61 -26.74
C SER A 77 -5.16 14.23 -26.17
N ALA A 78 -4.02 13.64 -26.56
CA ALA A 78 -3.53 12.35 -26.08
C ALA A 78 -3.25 12.39 -24.56
N THR A 79 -2.49 13.39 -24.10
CA THR A 79 -2.19 13.59 -22.67
C THR A 79 -3.45 13.93 -21.89
N LEU A 80 -4.33 14.78 -22.44
CA LEU A 80 -5.60 15.12 -21.81
C LEU A 80 -6.46 13.89 -21.54
N LEU A 81 -6.65 13.01 -22.53
CA LEU A 81 -7.40 11.78 -22.33
C LEU A 81 -6.71 10.88 -21.29
N ASN A 82 -5.42 10.63 -21.49
CA ASN A 82 -4.67 9.61 -20.77
C ASN A 82 -4.42 9.94 -19.30
N GLU A 83 -4.14 11.21 -18.97
CA GLU A 83 -3.68 11.63 -17.65
C GLU A 83 -4.72 12.43 -16.86
N HIS A 84 -5.77 12.96 -17.52
CA HIS A 84 -6.78 13.80 -16.86
C HIS A 84 -8.21 13.27 -16.99
N VAL A 85 -8.73 13.12 -18.21
CA VAL A 85 -10.14 12.74 -18.46
C VAL A 85 -10.46 11.37 -17.88
N LEU A 86 -9.59 10.37 -18.09
CA LEU A 86 -9.78 9.02 -17.54
C LEU A 86 -9.78 8.99 -16.00
N PHE A 87 -9.16 9.98 -15.36
CA PHE A 87 -9.08 10.11 -13.90
C PHE A 87 -10.19 11.00 -13.32
N TRP A 88 -11.16 11.42 -14.13
CA TRP A 88 -12.27 12.27 -13.72
C TRP A 88 -13.46 11.50 -13.12
N LEU A 89 -13.35 10.19 -12.94
CA LEU A 89 -14.40 9.37 -12.30
C LEU A 89 -14.67 9.90 -10.87
N THR A 90 -15.82 10.53 -10.67
CA THR A 90 -16.13 11.36 -9.49
C THR A 90 -16.47 10.54 -8.25
N GLU A 91 -16.93 9.30 -8.41
CA GLU A 91 -17.30 8.44 -7.27
C GLU A 91 -16.66 7.05 -7.32
N MET A 92 -16.28 6.58 -6.14
CA MET A 92 -16.00 5.17 -5.87
C MET A 92 -17.29 4.37 -6.04
N ILE A 93 -17.51 3.82 -7.22
CA ILE A 93 -18.59 2.87 -7.42
C ILE A 93 -17.99 1.48 -7.22
N ALA A 94 -18.46 0.79 -6.17
CA ALA A 94 -18.05 -0.57 -5.86
C ALA A 94 -18.27 -1.48 -7.09
N GLY A 95 -17.24 -2.24 -7.46
CA GLY A 95 -17.28 -3.12 -8.64
C GLY A 95 -16.96 -2.45 -9.98
N ARG A 96 -16.71 -1.13 -10.04
CA ARG A 96 -16.23 -0.48 -11.27
C ARG A 96 -14.72 -0.68 -11.48
N ARG A 97 -14.32 -0.67 -12.74
CA ARG A 97 -12.92 -0.70 -13.20
C ARG A 97 -12.36 0.72 -13.18
N TYR A 98 -11.08 0.87 -12.90
CA TYR A 98 -10.41 2.16 -12.84
C TYR A 98 -9.09 2.12 -13.59
N PRO A 99 -8.64 3.24 -14.19
CA PRO A 99 -7.32 3.31 -14.79
C PRO A 99 -6.22 3.11 -13.73
N THR A 100 -5.18 2.37 -14.09
CA THR A 100 -3.97 2.29 -13.26
C THR A 100 -3.27 3.66 -13.22
N PRO A 101 -2.93 4.19 -12.03
CA PRO A 101 -2.19 5.44 -11.88
C PRO A 101 -0.95 5.50 -12.75
N ARG A 102 -0.74 6.63 -13.44
CA ARG A 102 0.27 6.72 -14.51
C ARG A 102 1.70 6.66 -13.99
N HIS A 103 1.96 7.04 -12.74
CA HIS A 103 3.28 6.85 -12.13
C HIS A 103 3.60 5.36 -11.93
N LEU A 104 2.63 4.56 -11.48
CA LEU A 104 2.80 3.10 -11.37
C LEU A 104 2.98 2.44 -12.73
N VAL A 105 2.21 2.86 -13.75
CA VAL A 105 2.39 2.38 -15.13
C VAL A 105 3.82 2.62 -15.63
N ARG A 106 4.36 3.83 -15.40
CA ARG A 106 5.75 4.17 -15.76
C ARG A 106 6.75 3.31 -15.00
N THR A 107 6.63 3.21 -13.68
CA THR A 107 7.55 2.40 -12.87
C THR A 107 7.52 0.92 -13.28
N MET A 108 6.34 0.34 -13.45
CA MET A 108 6.21 -1.05 -13.91
C MET A 108 6.83 -1.25 -15.30
N SER A 109 6.65 -0.31 -16.23
CA SER A 109 7.28 -0.37 -17.57
C SER A 109 8.80 -0.39 -17.49
N ARG A 110 9.40 0.40 -16.59
CA ARG A 110 10.85 0.43 -16.38
C ARG A 110 11.37 -0.83 -15.68
N LEU A 111 10.69 -1.29 -14.62
CA LEU A 111 11.03 -2.53 -13.91
C LEU A 111 10.92 -3.77 -14.82
N ALA A 112 9.94 -3.76 -15.71
CA ALA A 112 9.79 -4.78 -16.73
C ALA A 112 10.82 -4.65 -17.87
N ASP A 113 11.65 -3.61 -17.93
CA ASP A 113 12.64 -3.38 -19.00
C ASP A 113 11.98 -3.52 -20.40
N VAL A 114 10.91 -2.74 -20.61
CA VAL A 114 10.17 -2.70 -21.87
C VAL A 114 10.97 -1.90 -22.90
N ARG A 115 11.16 -2.44 -24.12
CA ARG A 115 12.05 -1.91 -25.17
C ARG A 115 11.38 -1.90 -26.54
N ALA A 116 11.97 -1.13 -27.46
CA ALA A 116 11.57 -0.90 -28.86
C ALA A 116 11.06 -2.16 -29.59
N GLU A 117 11.80 -3.24 -29.43
CA GLU A 117 11.67 -4.50 -30.15
C GLU A 117 10.74 -5.51 -29.49
N HIS A 118 10.38 -5.32 -28.22
CA HIS A 118 9.61 -6.30 -27.46
C HIS A 118 8.15 -6.35 -27.92
N ASP A 119 7.65 -7.57 -28.12
CA ASP A 119 6.22 -7.81 -28.18
C ASP A 119 5.63 -7.69 -26.77
N LEU A 120 4.66 -6.79 -26.63
CA LEU A 120 4.04 -6.39 -25.38
C LEU A 120 2.58 -6.83 -25.35
N ALA A 121 2.13 -7.39 -24.22
CA ALA A 121 0.71 -7.61 -23.97
C ALA A 121 0.21 -7.07 -22.63
N ASP A 122 -1.07 -6.73 -22.62
CA ASP A 122 -1.89 -6.51 -21.42
C ASP A 122 -3.18 -7.31 -21.57
N LEU A 123 -3.34 -8.35 -20.75
CA LEU A 123 -4.46 -9.30 -20.84
C LEU A 123 -5.73 -8.81 -20.14
N SER A 124 -5.67 -7.60 -19.55
CA SER A 124 -6.80 -6.94 -18.88
C SER A 124 -6.65 -5.42 -19.04
N CYS A 125 -6.64 -4.95 -20.29
CA CYS A 125 -5.98 -3.69 -20.63
C CYS A 125 -6.67 -2.42 -20.14
N GLY A 126 -7.94 -2.50 -19.71
CA GLY A 126 -8.68 -1.34 -19.23
C GLY A 126 -8.64 -0.22 -20.27
N SER A 127 -8.17 0.97 -19.87
CA SER A 127 -8.00 2.14 -20.76
C SER A 127 -6.70 2.14 -21.59
N GLY A 128 -5.99 1.02 -21.66
CA GLY A 128 -4.78 0.86 -22.47
C GLY A 128 -3.53 1.53 -21.89
N GLY A 129 -3.51 1.82 -20.59
CA GLY A 129 -2.43 2.57 -19.94
C GLY A 129 -1.02 2.03 -20.16
N PHE A 130 -0.84 0.73 -19.94
CA PHE A 130 0.44 0.06 -20.16
C PHE A 130 0.81 0.03 -21.65
N LEU A 131 -0.19 -0.13 -22.53
CA LEU A 131 0.01 -0.18 -23.97
C LEU A 131 0.46 1.19 -24.52
N VAL A 132 -0.18 2.29 -24.11
CA VAL A 132 0.19 3.64 -24.59
C VAL A 132 1.49 4.14 -23.97
N GLN A 133 1.87 3.65 -22.79
CA GLN A 133 3.17 3.98 -22.20
C GLN A 133 4.33 3.51 -23.09
N ARG A 134 4.15 2.41 -23.84
CA ARG A 134 5.10 1.95 -24.84
C ARG A 134 5.26 2.93 -26.00
N LEU A 135 4.16 3.51 -26.45
CA LEU A 135 4.10 4.37 -27.64
C LEU A 135 4.80 5.72 -27.47
N LYS A 136 5.27 6.05 -26.25
CA LYS A 136 6.15 7.21 -26.03
C LYS A 136 7.52 7.03 -26.65
N ASP A 137 7.92 5.79 -26.94
CA ASP A 137 9.10 5.45 -27.71
C ASP A 137 8.73 5.43 -29.20
N SER A 138 9.21 6.42 -29.96
CA SER A 138 8.92 6.56 -31.40
C SER A 138 9.45 5.39 -32.23
N GLU A 139 10.41 4.64 -31.70
CA GLU A 139 11.05 3.49 -32.36
C GLU A 139 10.35 2.16 -32.05
N ALA A 140 9.15 2.20 -31.45
CA ALA A 140 8.42 0.98 -31.11
C ALA A 140 8.06 0.14 -32.34
N SER A 141 8.77 -0.98 -32.52
CA SER A 141 8.62 -1.90 -33.64
C SER A 141 7.86 -3.18 -33.29
N GLY A 142 7.98 -3.66 -32.04
CA GLY A 142 7.31 -4.88 -31.56
C GLY A 142 5.77 -4.76 -31.56
N ALA A 143 5.10 -5.91 -31.65
CA ALA A 143 3.65 -5.98 -31.63
C ALA A 143 3.10 -5.69 -30.24
N THR A 144 2.06 -4.86 -30.15
CA THR A 144 1.39 -4.54 -28.88
C THR A 144 -0.04 -5.08 -28.90
N ILE A 145 -0.41 -5.92 -27.92
CA ILE A 145 -1.75 -6.52 -27.84
C ILE A 145 -2.42 -6.19 -26.51
N GLY A 146 -3.63 -5.64 -26.57
CA GLY A 146 -4.51 -5.44 -25.43
C GLY A 146 -5.74 -6.31 -25.52
N VAL A 147 -6.15 -6.93 -24.42
CA VAL A 147 -7.44 -7.62 -24.31
C VAL A 147 -8.19 -7.09 -23.09
N ASP A 148 -9.44 -6.72 -23.25
CA ASP A 148 -10.34 -6.45 -22.13
C ASP A 148 -11.72 -7.03 -22.44
N ILE A 149 -12.32 -7.71 -21.46
CA ILE A 149 -13.65 -8.30 -21.59
C ILE A 149 -14.78 -7.25 -21.67
N SER A 150 -14.54 -6.02 -21.20
CA SER A 150 -15.49 -4.92 -21.37
C SER A 150 -15.26 -4.20 -22.69
N VAL A 151 -16.33 -4.14 -23.48
CA VAL A 151 -16.34 -3.45 -24.76
C VAL A 151 -16.07 -1.95 -24.59
N GLU A 152 -16.63 -1.33 -23.56
CA GLU A 152 -16.46 0.09 -23.22
C GLU A 152 -14.99 0.42 -22.92
N TRP A 153 -14.34 -0.38 -22.06
CA TRP A 153 -12.94 -0.19 -21.73
C TRP A 153 -12.02 -0.46 -22.92
N ALA A 154 -12.28 -1.51 -23.71
CA ALA A 154 -11.53 -1.77 -24.94
C ALA A 154 -11.65 -0.61 -25.95
N ARG A 155 -12.84 0.01 -26.08
CA ARG A 155 -13.01 1.22 -26.91
C ARG A 155 -12.20 2.40 -26.39
N LEU A 156 -12.17 2.62 -25.08
CA LEU A 156 -11.36 3.68 -24.47
C LEU A 156 -9.86 3.42 -24.67
N ALA A 157 -9.40 2.18 -24.53
CA ALA A 157 -8.03 1.81 -24.85
C ALA A 157 -7.68 2.12 -26.31
N LEU A 158 -8.59 1.79 -27.24
CA LEU A 158 -8.38 2.05 -28.66
C LEU A 158 -8.36 3.56 -28.98
N ALA A 159 -9.26 4.34 -28.39
CA ALA A 159 -9.23 5.80 -28.52
C ALA A 159 -7.92 6.38 -27.97
N ASN A 160 -7.49 5.92 -26.80
CA ASN A 160 -6.26 6.35 -26.16
C ASN A 160 -5.03 6.04 -27.03
N ALA A 161 -4.93 4.81 -27.55
CA ALA A 161 -3.87 4.43 -28.46
C ALA A 161 -3.89 5.22 -29.78
N THR A 162 -5.07 5.45 -30.34
CA THR A 162 -5.24 6.22 -31.59
C THR A 162 -4.80 7.68 -31.43
N LEU A 163 -5.13 8.32 -30.30
CA LEU A 163 -4.63 9.67 -30.00
C LEU A 163 -3.10 9.71 -29.84
N HIS A 164 -2.50 8.65 -29.28
CA HIS A 164 -1.05 8.49 -29.21
C HIS A 164 -0.38 8.08 -30.53
N GLY A 165 -1.14 7.92 -31.62
CA GLY A 165 -0.60 7.64 -32.95
C GLY A 165 -0.11 6.21 -33.13
N ALA A 166 -0.71 5.26 -32.41
CA ALA A 166 -0.34 3.85 -32.48
C ALA A 166 -0.47 3.28 -33.90
N ARG A 167 0.53 2.51 -34.34
CA ARG A 167 0.53 1.81 -35.64
C ARG A 167 0.50 0.28 -35.50
N ASN A 168 1.25 -0.26 -34.54
CA ASN A 168 1.41 -1.71 -34.32
C ASN A 168 0.70 -2.17 -33.04
N ILE A 169 -0.55 -1.72 -32.84
CA ILE A 169 -1.35 -2.10 -31.68
C ILE A 169 -2.64 -2.80 -32.12
N ARG A 170 -2.99 -3.89 -31.43
CA ARG A 170 -4.26 -4.60 -31.58
C ARG A 170 -4.97 -4.65 -30.23
N ILE A 171 -6.17 -4.10 -30.16
CA ILE A 171 -6.98 -4.12 -28.93
C ILE A 171 -8.25 -4.93 -29.21
N LEU A 172 -8.53 -5.92 -28.36
CA LEU A 172 -9.66 -6.82 -28.48
C LEU A 172 -10.62 -6.65 -27.30
N ALA A 173 -11.91 -6.52 -27.62
CA ALA A 173 -12.99 -6.66 -26.67
C ALA A 173 -13.35 -8.14 -26.56
N ASP A 174 -12.65 -8.89 -25.72
CA ASP A 174 -12.73 -10.36 -25.65
C ASP A 174 -12.36 -10.89 -24.25
N ASN A 175 -12.71 -12.13 -23.96
CA ASN A 175 -12.23 -12.81 -22.76
C ASN A 175 -10.82 -13.35 -23.00
N ALA A 176 -9.82 -12.89 -22.24
CA ALA A 176 -8.43 -13.31 -22.41
C ALA A 176 -8.25 -14.84 -22.27
N LEU A 177 -9.01 -15.51 -21.40
CA LEU A 177 -8.91 -16.97 -21.29
C LEU A 177 -9.42 -17.67 -22.56
N ASP A 178 -10.44 -17.13 -23.24
CA ASP A 178 -10.92 -17.66 -24.52
C ASP A 178 -9.95 -17.31 -25.66
N ALA A 179 -9.53 -16.05 -25.76
CA ALA A 179 -8.64 -15.56 -26.81
C ALA A 179 -7.30 -16.30 -26.85
N PHE A 180 -6.69 -16.55 -25.69
CA PHE A 180 -5.40 -17.25 -25.56
C PHE A 180 -5.54 -18.75 -25.22
N GLY A 181 -6.77 -19.22 -25.02
CA GLY A 181 -7.06 -20.62 -24.75
C GLY A 181 -6.92 -21.50 -26.01
N PRO A 182 -7.01 -22.84 -25.85
CA PRO A 182 -6.97 -23.75 -26.98
C PRO A 182 -8.05 -23.42 -28.03
N GLY A 183 -7.65 -23.21 -29.29
CA GLY A 183 -8.54 -22.83 -30.39
C GLY A 183 -8.93 -21.35 -30.44
N GLY A 184 -8.43 -20.53 -29.50
CA GLY A 184 -8.62 -19.08 -29.50
C GLY A 184 -7.82 -18.37 -30.60
N ASN A 185 -8.23 -17.15 -30.94
CA ASN A 185 -7.63 -16.34 -32.00
C ASN A 185 -6.18 -15.88 -31.71
N LEU A 186 -5.71 -16.04 -30.48
CA LEU A 186 -4.36 -15.70 -30.01
C LEU A 186 -3.68 -16.89 -29.31
N SER A 187 -4.14 -18.13 -29.49
CA SER A 187 -3.67 -19.31 -28.76
C SER A 187 -2.14 -19.54 -28.84
N ASP A 188 -1.56 -19.23 -30.00
CA ASP A 188 -0.14 -19.45 -30.29
C ASP A 188 0.71 -18.21 -30.02
N GLN A 189 0.08 -17.08 -29.69
CA GLN A 189 0.80 -15.84 -29.45
C GLN A 189 1.59 -15.92 -28.14
N ARG A 190 2.84 -15.46 -28.19
CA ARG A 190 3.70 -15.30 -27.01
C ARG A 190 4.31 -13.90 -27.00
N PHE A 191 4.73 -13.45 -25.83
CA PHE A 191 5.18 -12.08 -25.61
C PHE A 191 6.51 -12.02 -24.86
N ASP A 192 7.30 -11.00 -25.14
CA ASP A 192 8.52 -10.70 -24.40
C ASP A 192 8.17 -10.01 -23.09
N ARG A 193 7.11 -9.19 -23.09
CA ARG A 193 6.66 -8.42 -21.94
C ARG A 193 5.16 -8.53 -21.74
N ILE A 194 4.73 -8.78 -20.50
CA ILE A 194 3.33 -8.67 -20.11
C ILE A 194 3.22 -7.74 -18.91
N LEU A 195 2.45 -6.67 -19.06
CA LEU A 195 2.19 -5.71 -17.99
C LEU A 195 0.68 -5.57 -17.83
N MET A 196 0.16 -5.82 -16.63
CA MET A 196 -1.28 -5.77 -16.43
C MET A 196 -1.68 -5.48 -14.98
N ASN A 197 -2.90 -4.97 -14.85
CA ASN A 197 -3.62 -4.80 -13.60
C ASN A 197 -4.99 -5.49 -13.72
N PRO A 198 -5.07 -6.79 -13.44
CA PRO A 198 -6.34 -7.52 -13.49
C PRO A 198 -7.39 -6.89 -12.59
N SER A 199 -8.65 -6.93 -12.99
CA SER A 199 -9.74 -6.63 -12.04
C SER A 199 -9.71 -7.66 -10.92
N PHE A 200 -9.72 -7.25 -9.65
CA PHE A 200 -9.59 -8.18 -8.52
C PHE A 200 -10.93 -8.78 -8.12
N GLY A 201 -10.93 -10.08 -7.80
CA GLY A 201 -12.08 -10.80 -7.25
C GLY A 201 -13.20 -11.09 -8.25
N ILE A 202 -12.98 -10.89 -9.55
CA ILE A 202 -13.99 -11.18 -10.58
C ILE A 202 -14.00 -12.70 -10.84
N PRO A 203 -15.12 -13.40 -10.59
CA PRO A 203 -15.22 -14.82 -10.86
C PRO A 203 -15.01 -15.13 -12.36
N GLN A 204 -14.23 -16.16 -12.64
CA GLN A 204 -14.00 -16.74 -13.95
C GLN A 204 -14.75 -18.06 -14.06
N SER A 205 -15.17 -18.42 -15.28
CA SER A 205 -15.77 -19.73 -15.54
C SER A 205 -14.77 -20.85 -15.20
N GLU A 206 -15.17 -21.79 -14.35
CA GLU A 206 -14.32 -22.89 -13.93
C GLU A 206 -13.96 -23.81 -15.11
N GLU A 207 -14.93 -24.07 -16.00
CA GLU A 207 -14.70 -24.85 -17.23
C GLU A 207 -13.67 -24.16 -18.13
N LEU A 208 -13.80 -22.85 -18.32
CA LEU A 208 -12.89 -22.06 -19.13
C LEU A 208 -11.47 -22.06 -18.57
N VAL A 209 -11.35 -21.86 -17.26
CA VAL A 209 -10.08 -21.89 -16.54
C VAL A 209 -9.43 -23.27 -16.63
N LEU A 210 -10.19 -24.35 -16.43
CA LEU A 210 -9.69 -25.72 -16.51
C LEU A 210 -9.22 -26.05 -17.93
N ARG A 211 -10.02 -25.72 -18.95
CA ARG A 211 -9.67 -25.91 -20.36
C ARG A 211 -8.41 -25.13 -20.76
N THR A 212 -8.28 -23.91 -20.25
CA THR A 212 -7.21 -22.99 -20.64
C THR A 212 -5.92 -23.26 -19.89
N LEU A 213 -5.98 -23.47 -18.58
CA LEU A 213 -4.81 -23.54 -17.70
C LEU A 213 -4.52 -24.94 -17.16
N GLY A 214 -5.47 -25.88 -17.25
CA GLY A 214 -5.36 -27.20 -16.64
C GLY A 214 -5.42 -27.20 -15.11
N ILE A 215 -5.85 -26.09 -14.50
CA ILE A 215 -5.86 -25.89 -13.05
C ILE A 215 -7.30 -25.69 -12.58
N SER A 216 -7.80 -26.59 -11.74
CA SER A 216 -9.12 -26.44 -11.11
C SER A 216 -9.14 -25.31 -10.08
N ARG A 217 -10.31 -24.71 -9.83
CA ARG A 217 -10.54 -23.72 -8.76
C ARG A 217 -9.72 -22.42 -8.85
N ALA A 218 -9.02 -22.15 -9.96
CA ALA A 218 -8.41 -20.84 -10.23
C ALA A 218 -9.46 -19.84 -10.74
N ASN A 219 -10.59 -19.71 -10.06
CA ASN A 219 -11.73 -18.94 -10.52
C ASN A 219 -11.65 -17.45 -10.19
N ARG A 220 -10.63 -16.99 -9.47
CA ARG A 220 -10.40 -15.55 -9.25
C ARG A 220 -9.59 -14.98 -10.42
N SER A 221 -10.07 -13.90 -11.02
CA SER A 221 -9.44 -13.23 -12.16
C SER A 221 -7.96 -12.92 -11.93
N GLU A 222 -7.58 -12.41 -10.75
CA GLU A 222 -6.18 -12.11 -10.43
C GLU A 222 -5.27 -13.34 -10.47
N VAL A 223 -5.79 -14.53 -10.14
CA VAL A 223 -5.03 -15.79 -10.18
C VAL A 223 -5.01 -16.35 -11.59
N ALA A 224 -6.19 -16.49 -12.22
CA ALA A 224 -6.34 -17.02 -13.57
C ALA A 224 -5.52 -16.24 -14.59
N LEU A 225 -5.64 -14.91 -14.58
CA LEU A 225 -4.94 -14.07 -15.54
C LEU A 225 -3.43 -14.04 -15.27
N THR A 226 -2.97 -14.08 -14.02
CA THR A 226 -1.53 -14.18 -13.71
C THR A 226 -0.94 -15.50 -14.22
N LEU A 227 -1.63 -16.62 -14.01
CA LEU A 227 -1.24 -17.92 -14.57
C LEU A 227 -1.21 -17.89 -16.10
N LEU A 228 -2.21 -17.27 -16.73
CA LEU A 228 -2.27 -17.10 -18.17
C LEU A 228 -1.12 -16.22 -18.68
N ALA A 229 -0.80 -15.12 -17.99
CA ALA A 229 0.31 -14.25 -18.33
C ALA A 229 1.63 -15.03 -18.33
N VAL A 230 1.93 -15.77 -17.26
CA VAL A 230 3.15 -16.59 -17.19
C VAL A 230 3.21 -17.62 -18.33
N ARG A 231 2.06 -18.20 -18.73
CA ARG A 231 1.98 -19.14 -19.86
C ARG A 231 2.17 -18.46 -21.23
N CYS A 232 1.72 -17.21 -21.37
CA CYS A 232 1.83 -16.44 -22.61
C CYS A 232 3.21 -15.76 -22.78
N LEU A 233 4.09 -15.80 -21.76
CA LEU A 233 5.46 -15.35 -21.92
C LEU A 233 6.28 -16.29 -22.81
N ARG A 234 7.16 -15.73 -23.63
CA ARG A 234 8.28 -16.46 -24.23
C ARG A 234 9.26 -16.88 -23.13
N GLU A 235 10.11 -17.86 -23.43
CA GLU A 235 11.25 -18.17 -22.57
C GLU A 235 12.15 -16.92 -22.43
N GLY A 236 12.50 -16.56 -21.19
CA GLY A 236 13.21 -15.32 -20.87
C GLY A 236 12.35 -14.04 -20.91
N GLY A 237 11.06 -14.15 -21.28
CA GLY A 237 10.10 -13.04 -21.20
C GLY A 237 9.80 -12.64 -19.74
N ARG A 238 9.35 -11.40 -19.54
CA ARG A 238 9.10 -10.82 -18.21
C ARG A 238 7.66 -10.37 -18.05
N ALA A 239 7.05 -10.68 -16.90
CA ALA A 239 5.76 -10.13 -16.51
C ALA A 239 5.89 -9.21 -15.29
N ALA A 240 5.14 -8.10 -15.32
CA ALA A 240 4.89 -7.22 -14.18
C ALA A 240 3.37 -7.14 -13.96
N VAL A 241 2.91 -7.76 -12.89
CA VAL A 241 1.48 -7.97 -12.63
C VAL A 241 1.08 -7.40 -11.27
N LEU A 242 0.03 -6.59 -11.24
CA LEU A 242 -0.56 -6.14 -9.98
C LEU A 242 -1.52 -7.19 -9.43
N VAL A 243 -1.44 -7.47 -8.14
CA VAL A 243 -2.25 -8.47 -7.44
C VAL A 243 -2.70 -7.98 -6.07
N PRO A 244 -3.85 -8.46 -5.54
CA PRO A 244 -4.25 -8.20 -4.17
C PRO A 244 -3.47 -9.08 -3.18
N SER A 245 -3.48 -8.70 -1.91
CA SER A 245 -2.73 -9.44 -0.87
C SER A 245 -3.03 -10.94 -0.82
N GLY A 246 -4.28 -11.35 -1.07
CA GLY A 246 -4.71 -12.75 -1.00
C GLY A 246 -3.86 -13.70 -1.86
N VAL A 247 -3.39 -13.24 -3.03
CA VAL A 247 -2.52 -14.03 -3.92
C VAL A 247 -1.21 -14.44 -3.23
N LEU A 248 -0.71 -13.59 -2.33
CA LEU A 248 0.62 -13.74 -1.73
C LEU A 248 0.68 -14.74 -0.56
N TYR A 249 -0.44 -15.11 0.05
CA TYR A 249 -0.40 -15.93 1.28
C TYR A 249 -1.52 -16.95 1.45
N ARG A 250 -2.64 -16.89 0.71
CA ARG A 250 -3.72 -17.88 0.90
C ARG A 250 -3.20 -19.29 0.65
N GLU A 251 -3.44 -20.18 1.61
CA GLU A 251 -2.90 -21.54 1.64
C GLU A 251 -3.78 -22.55 0.89
N ASP A 252 -5.02 -22.17 0.58
CA ASP A 252 -6.00 -22.97 -0.15
C ASP A 252 -6.15 -22.51 -1.61
N GLY A 253 -6.65 -23.41 -2.47
CA GLY A 253 -7.01 -23.09 -3.85
C GLY A 253 -5.84 -23.00 -4.83
N ALA A 254 -6.02 -22.16 -5.85
CA ALA A 254 -5.06 -22.01 -6.94
C ALA A 254 -3.96 -20.98 -6.64
N GLU A 255 -4.11 -20.16 -5.61
CA GLU A 255 -3.13 -19.18 -5.17
C GLU A 255 -1.78 -19.84 -4.83
N ILE A 256 -1.79 -20.96 -4.07
CA ILE A 256 -0.57 -21.69 -3.76
C ILE A 256 0.07 -22.33 -5.00
N VAL A 257 -0.74 -22.78 -5.97
CA VAL A 257 -0.25 -23.33 -7.25
C VAL A 257 0.49 -22.25 -8.03
N LEU A 258 -0.11 -21.06 -8.13
CA LEU A 258 0.54 -19.91 -8.75
C LEU A 258 1.85 -19.56 -8.04
N ARG A 259 1.88 -19.46 -6.70
CA ARG A 259 3.12 -19.12 -5.98
C ARG A 259 4.22 -20.15 -6.16
N LYS A 260 3.88 -21.45 -6.17
CA LYS A 260 4.84 -22.52 -6.51
C LYS A 260 5.40 -22.35 -7.91
N GLN A 261 4.54 -22.16 -8.91
CA GLN A 261 4.98 -21.95 -10.30
C GLN A 261 5.88 -20.71 -10.44
N LEU A 262 5.59 -19.62 -9.73
CA LEU A 262 6.41 -18.41 -9.73
C LEU A 262 7.79 -18.62 -9.11
N VAL A 263 7.91 -19.46 -8.07
CA VAL A 263 9.15 -19.68 -7.31
C VAL A 263 10.00 -20.83 -7.84
N ASP A 264 9.37 -21.89 -8.36
CA ASP A 264 10.06 -23.11 -8.78
C ASP A 264 10.29 -23.20 -10.28
N ASP A 265 9.33 -22.72 -11.07
CA ASP A 265 9.36 -22.83 -12.54
C ASP A 265 9.69 -21.50 -13.23
N CYS A 266 9.75 -20.42 -12.46
CA CYS A 266 10.05 -19.07 -12.94
C CYS A 266 11.05 -18.37 -12.02
N SER A 267 11.70 -17.34 -12.53
CA SER A 267 12.63 -16.53 -11.76
C SER A 267 11.86 -15.33 -11.22
N LEU A 268 11.25 -15.49 -10.04
CA LEU A 268 10.56 -14.41 -9.34
C LEU A 268 11.58 -13.34 -8.93
N LEU A 269 11.60 -12.22 -9.64
CA LEU A 269 12.58 -11.16 -9.44
C LEU A 269 12.25 -10.31 -8.23
N GLY A 270 10.97 -10.03 -8.01
CA GLY A 270 10.55 -9.29 -6.83
C GLY A 270 9.06 -9.23 -6.58
N VAL A 271 8.72 -8.98 -5.31
CA VAL A 271 7.38 -8.70 -4.83
C VAL A 271 7.40 -7.36 -4.09
N VAL A 272 6.67 -6.39 -4.61
CA VAL A 272 6.65 -5.02 -4.08
C VAL A 272 5.27 -4.74 -3.48
N SER A 273 5.19 -4.45 -2.18
CA SER A 273 3.99 -3.89 -1.58
C SER A 273 3.93 -2.39 -1.85
N LEU A 274 2.90 -1.95 -2.54
CA LEU A 274 2.65 -0.52 -2.77
C LEU A 274 2.06 0.13 -1.50
N PRO A 275 2.13 1.48 -1.36
CA PRO A 275 1.38 2.17 -0.32
C PRO A 275 -0.10 1.84 -0.40
N ARG A 276 -0.77 1.69 0.75
CA ARG A 276 -2.19 1.25 0.82
C ARG A 276 -3.14 2.14 0.03
N ASP A 277 -2.77 3.40 -0.12
CA ASP A 277 -3.52 4.45 -0.78
C ASP A 277 -3.00 4.78 -2.19
N ALA A 278 -2.09 3.98 -2.75
CA ALA A 278 -1.55 4.16 -4.10
C ALA A 278 -2.65 4.25 -5.20
N PHE A 279 -3.80 3.62 -4.95
CA PHE A 279 -4.97 3.62 -5.83
C PHE A 279 -6.11 4.54 -5.35
N GLN A 280 -5.92 5.36 -4.30
CA GLN A 280 -6.94 6.34 -3.92
C GLN A 280 -7.03 7.48 -4.94
N PRO A 281 -8.24 8.04 -5.17
CA PRO A 281 -9.48 7.76 -4.44
C PRO A 281 -10.24 6.50 -4.90
N PHE A 282 -9.78 5.80 -5.94
CA PHE A 282 -10.54 4.71 -6.58
C PHE A 282 -10.65 3.41 -5.75
N SER A 283 -9.61 3.04 -5.00
CA SER A 283 -9.57 1.80 -4.23
C SER A 283 -8.76 1.93 -2.93
N LEU A 284 -9.18 1.16 -1.91
CA LEU A 284 -8.48 0.98 -0.64
C LEU A 284 -7.79 -0.39 -0.53
N THR A 285 -7.86 -1.20 -1.60
CA THR A 285 -7.30 -2.54 -1.62
C THR A 285 -5.78 -2.48 -1.62
N GLN A 286 -5.16 -3.13 -0.63
CA GLN A 286 -3.72 -3.30 -0.59
C GLN A 286 -3.27 -4.07 -1.84
N THR A 287 -2.45 -3.41 -2.65
CA THR A 287 -2.02 -3.90 -3.97
C THR A 287 -0.52 -4.14 -3.97
N HIS A 288 -0.11 -5.20 -4.64
CA HIS A 288 1.28 -5.61 -4.74
C HIS A 288 1.66 -5.80 -6.21
N LEU A 289 2.93 -5.56 -6.54
CA LEU A 289 3.49 -5.88 -7.85
C LEU A 289 4.30 -7.18 -7.74
N ILE A 290 4.01 -8.13 -8.62
CA ILE A 290 4.84 -9.31 -8.88
C ILE A 290 5.64 -9.04 -10.16
N LEU A 291 6.98 -9.19 -10.06
CA LEU A 291 7.89 -9.12 -11.19
C LEU A 291 8.56 -10.49 -11.38
N VAL A 292 8.39 -11.11 -12.54
CA VAL A 292 8.84 -12.49 -12.79
C VAL A 292 9.35 -12.67 -14.21
N ASP A 293 10.46 -13.40 -14.36
CA ASP A 293 10.96 -13.88 -15.65
C ASP A 293 10.54 -15.34 -15.89
N ARG A 294 10.11 -15.66 -17.10
CA ARG A 294 9.81 -17.02 -17.55
C ARG A 294 11.11 -17.77 -17.85
N LEU A 295 11.86 -18.00 -16.79
CA LEU A 295 13.14 -18.71 -16.79
C LEU A 295 13.24 -19.52 -15.51
N LYS A 296 13.70 -20.77 -15.60
CA LYS A 296 13.91 -21.60 -14.42
C LYS A 296 14.97 -20.96 -13.51
N PRO A 297 14.71 -20.77 -12.21
CA PRO A 297 15.65 -20.12 -11.31
C PRO A 297 16.87 -20.99 -11.06
N GLN A 298 18.05 -20.38 -11.01
CA GLN A 298 19.29 -21.01 -10.55
C GLN A 298 19.29 -21.11 -9.01
N ASP A 299 20.14 -21.96 -8.43
CA ASP A 299 20.23 -22.09 -6.96
C ASP A 299 20.67 -20.81 -6.25
N SER A 300 21.43 -19.96 -6.96
CA SER A 300 21.84 -18.63 -6.49
C SER A 300 20.76 -17.56 -6.64
N HIS A 301 19.61 -17.87 -7.27
CA HIS A 301 18.54 -16.92 -7.49
C HIS A 301 17.96 -16.41 -6.17
N ARG A 302 17.71 -15.11 -6.11
CA ARG A 302 17.11 -14.45 -4.95
C ARG A 302 16.00 -13.53 -5.42
N THR A 303 14.91 -13.55 -4.67
CA THR A 303 13.74 -12.72 -4.90
C THR A 303 13.81 -11.49 -4.00
N TRP A 304 13.62 -10.31 -4.58
CA TRP A 304 13.44 -9.09 -3.81
C TRP A 304 12.06 -9.02 -3.16
N PHE A 305 12.00 -8.63 -1.90
CA PHE A 305 10.77 -8.21 -1.23
C PHE A 305 10.93 -6.75 -0.87
N PHE A 306 9.96 -5.92 -1.30
CA PHE A 306 9.95 -4.48 -1.01
C PHE A 306 8.65 -4.08 -0.32
N GLN A 307 8.75 -3.11 0.60
CA GLN A 307 7.60 -2.49 1.24
C GLN A 307 7.69 -0.97 1.12
N LEU A 308 6.97 -0.42 0.15
CA LEU A 308 6.95 1.02 -0.10
C LEU A 308 6.01 1.73 0.85
N GLN A 309 6.37 2.95 1.22
CA GLN A 309 5.55 3.84 2.04
C GLN A 309 5.24 5.15 1.33
N ASP A 310 6.16 5.65 0.49
CA ASP A 310 6.03 6.90 -0.26
C ASP A 310 6.18 6.64 -1.76
N ASP A 311 5.09 6.83 -2.51
CA ASP A 311 5.09 6.80 -3.98
C ASP A 311 5.04 8.19 -4.61
N GLY A 312 5.31 9.24 -3.81
CA GLY A 312 5.42 10.63 -4.25
C GLY A 312 4.12 11.43 -4.17
N TYR A 313 3.01 10.84 -3.70
CA TYR A 313 1.76 11.57 -3.46
C TYR A 313 1.47 11.72 -1.97
N ARG A 314 0.70 12.76 -1.62
CA ARG A 314 0.19 12.94 -0.25
C ARG A 314 -0.70 11.75 0.13
N ALA A 315 -0.62 11.33 1.39
CA ALA A 315 -1.41 10.19 1.82
C ALA A 315 -2.92 10.48 1.86
N GLY A 316 -3.75 9.49 1.53
CA GLY A 316 -5.22 9.51 1.71
C GLY A 316 -6.05 10.01 0.52
N ARG A 317 -7.30 10.41 0.78
CA ARG A 317 -8.31 10.64 -0.28
C ARG A 317 -8.08 11.91 -1.10
N ALA A 318 -7.24 12.82 -0.61
CA ALA A 318 -6.90 14.07 -1.28
C ALA A 318 -5.78 13.92 -2.33
N ARG A 319 -5.56 12.69 -2.82
CA ARG A 319 -4.56 12.39 -3.84
C ARG A 319 -4.99 12.93 -5.20
N GLU A 320 -4.12 13.73 -5.80
CA GLU A 320 -4.33 14.28 -7.15
C GLU A 320 -3.46 13.54 -8.16
N LEU A 321 -3.94 12.38 -8.63
CA LEU A 321 -3.21 11.50 -9.55
C LEU A 321 -2.97 12.12 -10.95
N THR A 322 -3.62 13.25 -11.24
CA THR A 322 -3.42 14.06 -12.44
C THR A 322 -2.20 14.97 -12.35
N GLN A 323 -1.60 15.13 -11.15
CA GLN A 323 -0.34 15.83 -10.96
C GLN A 323 0.85 14.87 -11.02
N ARG A 324 2.05 15.40 -11.28
CA ARG A 324 3.28 14.61 -11.19
C ARG A 324 3.59 14.27 -9.72
N PRO A 325 4.05 13.04 -9.41
CA PRO A 325 4.49 12.69 -8.07
C PRO A 325 5.73 13.51 -7.67
N ARG A 326 5.89 13.75 -6.37
CA ARG A 326 7.12 14.30 -5.80
C ARG A 326 8.25 13.29 -5.93
N GLU A 327 9.43 13.76 -6.32
CA GLU A 327 10.64 12.96 -6.40
C GLU A 327 11.79 13.58 -5.56
N PRO A 328 12.73 12.75 -5.04
CA PRO A 328 12.70 11.28 -5.09
C PRO A 328 11.66 10.66 -4.15
N ASN A 329 11.24 9.44 -4.44
CA ASN A 329 10.31 8.63 -3.65
C ASN A 329 10.74 7.15 -3.69
N ASP A 330 10.04 6.27 -2.97
CA ASP A 330 10.45 4.87 -2.81
C ASP A 330 10.42 4.10 -4.15
N LEU A 331 9.57 4.50 -5.12
CA LEU A 331 9.52 3.86 -6.44
C LEU A 331 10.82 4.06 -7.24
N VAL A 332 11.40 5.27 -7.20
CA VAL A 332 12.66 5.60 -7.88
C VAL A 332 13.83 4.81 -7.27
N LEU A 333 13.82 4.68 -5.94
CA LEU A 333 14.82 3.91 -5.21
C LEU A 333 14.78 2.43 -5.57
N ILE A 334 13.60 1.78 -5.60
CA ILE A 334 13.54 0.36 -5.95
C ILE A 334 13.87 0.12 -7.42
N GLU A 335 13.58 1.08 -8.30
CA GLU A 335 14.00 1.02 -9.71
C GLU A 335 15.52 0.96 -9.79
N HIS A 336 16.22 1.84 -9.06
CA HIS A 336 17.68 1.83 -9.02
C HIS A 336 18.21 0.56 -8.35
N ALA A 337 17.59 0.06 -7.28
CA ALA A 337 18.02 -1.17 -6.63
C ALA A 337 17.87 -2.41 -7.54
N LEU A 338 16.75 -2.54 -8.24
CA LEU A 338 16.46 -3.68 -9.12
C LEU A 338 17.21 -3.61 -10.45
N LEU A 339 17.47 -2.40 -10.97
CA LEU A 339 18.10 -2.20 -12.28
C LEU A 339 19.61 -1.91 -12.20
N ALA A 340 20.18 -1.63 -11.03
CA ALA A 340 21.60 -1.28 -10.90
C ALA A 340 22.51 -2.43 -11.38
N ARG A 341 22.90 -2.36 -12.65
CA ARG A 341 23.96 -3.16 -13.26
C ARG A 341 25.29 -2.43 -13.09
N GLY A 342 26.13 -2.96 -12.21
CA GLY A 342 27.59 -2.80 -12.17
C GLY A 342 28.18 -1.42 -12.49
N SER A 343 28.23 -0.53 -11.51
CA SER A 343 29.31 0.45 -11.30
C SER A 343 29.10 1.19 -9.96
N GLY A 344 30.17 1.68 -9.33
CA GLY A 344 30.10 2.52 -8.12
C GLY A 344 29.79 1.81 -6.79
N SER A 345 30.04 0.49 -6.70
CA SER A 345 30.00 -0.23 -5.41
C SER A 345 31.38 -0.26 -4.75
N SER A 346 31.46 0.18 -3.50
CA SER A 346 32.64 0.03 -2.65
C SER A 346 32.62 -1.36 -2.00
N SER A 347 33.72 -2.09 -2.11
CA SER A 347 33.86 -3.44 -1.55
C SER A 347 34.70 -3.39 -0.28
N PHE A 348 34.24 -4.07 0.77
CA PHE A 348 34.85 -4.05 2.10
C PHE A 348 35.32 -5.46 2.48
N PRO A 349 36.64 -5.66 2.65
CA PRO A 349 37.21 -6.97 2.95
C PRO A 349 37.23 -7.29 4.44
N ALA A 350 37.05 -8.57 4.76
CA ALA A 350 37.42 -9.11 6.07
C ALA A 350 38.58 -10.08 5.85
N GLY A 351 39.80 -9.67 6.23
CA GLY A 351 41.02 -10.34 5.79
C GLY A 351 41.32 -10.06 4.31
N ASP A 352 41.60 -11.11 3.53
CA ASP A 352 42.08 -10.96 2.14
C ASP A 352 40.95 -10.88 1.07
N TYR A 353 39.68 -10.97 1.47
CA TYR A 353 38.56 -11.08 0.51
C TYR A 353 37.41 -10.12 0.86
N PRO A 354 36.82 -9.44 -0.14
CA PRO A 354 35.62 -8.62 0.06
C PRO A 354 34.45 -9.49 0.48
N ILE A 355 33.81 -9.15 1.60
CA ILE A 355 32.63 -9.87 2.12
C ILE A 355 31.36 -9.03 2.08
N LEU A 356 31.51 -7.72 1.90
CA LEU A 356 30.42 -6.76 1.86
C LEU A 356 30.63 -5.78 0.70
N SER A 357 29.57 -5.48 -0.03
CA SER A 357 29.52 -4.47 -1.07
C SER A 357 28.48 -3.43 -0.66
N VAL A 358 28.86 -2.15 -0.70
CA VAL A 358 27.96 -1.03 -0.44
C VAL A 358 27.92 -0.16 -1.67
N ARG A 359 26.72 0.13 -2.17
CA ARG A 359 26.48 1.04 -3.29
C ARG A 359 25.54 2.14 -2.86
N ARG A 360 25.96 3.39 -3.04
CA ARG A 360 25.07 4.54 -2.90
C ARG A 360 24.15 4.63 -4.12
N LEU A 361 22.85 4.70 -3.89
CA LEU A 361 21.85 4.90 -4.93
C LEU A 361 21.53 6.39 -4.99
N SER A 362 21.56 6.98 -6.18
CA SER A 362 21.27 8.41 -6.39
C SER A 362 20.52 8.63 -7.70
N ALA A 363 19.70 9.68 -7.74
CA ALA A 363 19.04 10.17 -8.95
C ALA A 363 19.12 11.70 -8.97
N GLU A 364 19.49 12.29 -10.12
CA GLU A 364 19.64 13.76 -10.27
C GLU A 364 20.49 14.40 -9.16
N SER A 365 21.60 13.76 -8.78
CA SER A 365 22.50 14.18 -7.70
C SER A 365 21.89 14.18 -6.29
N ARG A 366 20.68 13.64 -6.10
CA ARG A 366 20.07 13.43 -4.78
C ARG A 366 20.30 12.00 -4.31
N SER A 367 20.64 11.83 -3.04
CA SER A 367 20.74 10.52 -2.40
C SER A 367 19.36 9.86 -2.36
N LEU A 368 19.23 8.66 -2.91
CA LEU A 368 18.04 7.82 -2.74
C LEU A 368 18.19 6.95 -1.50
N GLY A 369 19.39 6.42 -1.27
CA GLY A 369 19.68 5.48 -0.20
C GLY A 369 20.90 4.62 -0.51
N TYR A 370 20.95 3.44 0.09
CA TYR A 370 22.05 2.49 -0.05
C TYR A 370 21.54 1.09 -0.38
N LEU A 371 22.26 0.42 -1.27
CA LEU A 371 22.19 -1.02 -1.52
C LEU A 371 23.39 -1.67 -0.81
N ILE A 372 23.13 -2.58 0.12
CA ILE A 372 24.15 -3.26 0.91
C ILE A 372 24.02 -4.75 0.64
N GLU A 373 25.11 -5.39 0.20
CA GLU A 373 25.09 -6.76 -0.31
C GLU A 373 26.21 -7.58 0.31
N GLY A 374 25.88 -8.72 0.90
CA GLY A 374 26.88 -9.75 1.18
C GLY A 374 27.47 -10.26 -0.14
N VAL A 375 28.80 -10.40 -0.20
CA VAL A 375 29.51 -10.93 -1.37
C VAL A 375 30.49 -12.02 -0.93
N ASN A 376 30.86 -12.92 -1.83
CA ASN A 376 31.83 -14.01 -1.58
C ASN A 376 31.57 -14.81 -0.29
N GLY A 377 30.30 -15.04 0.06
CA GLY A 377 29.93 -15.78 1.26
C GLY A 377 29.76 -14.93 2.52
N GLY A 378 29.87 -13.62 2.39
CA GLY A 378 29.47 -12.66 3.41
C GLY A 378 27.96 -12.62 3.63
N ALA A 379 27.54 -12.30 4.85
CA ALA A 379 26.18 -12.05 5.24
C ALA A 379 26.11 -10.74 6.05
N VAL A 380 25.10 -9.91 5.77
CA VAL A 380 24.79 -8.74 6.60
C VAL A 380 24.13 -9.25 7.88
N ARG A 381 24.77 -9.06 9.03
CA ARG A 381 24.26 -9.52 10.33
C ARG A 381 23.27 -8.56 10.94
N THR A 382 23.69 -7.32 11.07
CA THR A 382 22.92 -6.29 11.76
C THR A 382 23.12 -4.96 11.04
N VAL A 383 22.04 -4.18 10.92
CA VAL A 383 22.13 -2.76 10.60
C VAL A 383 21.41 -1.95 11.67
N GLU A 384 22.14 -1.00 12.26
CA GLU A 384 21.61 -0.07 13.24
C GLU A 384 21.62 1.35 12.69
N LEU A 385 20.52 2.07 12.87
CA LEU A 385 20.50 3.50 12.66
C LEU A 385 21.05 4.18 13.92
N ARG A 386 22.19 4.87 13.79
CA ARG A 386 22.83 5.61 14.88
C ARG A 386 22.74 7.11 14.63
N SER A 387 22.40 7.87 15.66
CA SER A 387 22.43 9.34 15.59
C SER A 387 23.37 9.89 16.66
N ARG A 388 24.34 10.71 16.23
CA ARG A 388 25.29 11.41 17.10
C ARG A 388 25.41 12.86 16.65
N SER A 389 25.16 13.81 17.53
CA SER A 389 25.41 15.26 17.30
C SER A 389 24.90 15.80 15.95
N ARG A 390 23.68 15.42 15.54
CA ARG A 390 22.99 15.77 14.27
C ARG A 390 23.44 15.02 13.01
N VAL A 391 24.38 14.09 13.11
CA VAL A 391 24.72 13.17 12.01
C VAL A 391 24.01 11.85 12.27
N THR A 392 23.32 11.35 11.24
CA THR A 392 22.70 10.03 11.26
C THR A 392 23.49 9.12 10.32
N SER A 393 23.85 7.94 10.81
CA SER A 393 24.60 6.94 10.07
C SER A 393 24.02 5.54 10.27
N LEU A 394 24.35 4.65 9.33
CA LEU A 394 24.07 3.23 9.43
C LEU A 394 25.32 2.53 9.95
N TRP A 395 25.21 1.88 11.08
CA TRP A 395 26.23 0.96 11.55
C TRP A 395 25.90 -0.45 11.06
N VAL A 396 26.76 -1.02 10.24
CA VAL A 396 26.54 -2.28 9.54
C VAL A 396 27.56 -3.29 10.01
N GLN A 397 27.09 -4.40 10.58
CA GLN A 397 27.92 -5.56 10.86
C GLN A 397 27.72 -6.62 9.77
N ALA A 398 28.81 -7.14 9.22
CA ALA A 398 28.79 -8.28 8.32
C ALA A 398 29.77 -9.37 8.76
N ILE A 399 29.51 -10.62 8.35
CA ILE A 399 30.32 -11.80 8.68
C ILE A 399 30.54 -12.68 7.44
N HIS A 400 31.73 -13.25 7.31
CA HIS A 400 31.95 -14.40 6.42
C HIS A 400 31.49 -15.69 7.11
N LEU A 401 30.40 -16.30 6.64
CA LEU A 401 29.75 -17.41 7.35
C LEU A 401 30.65 -18.64 7.57
N GLU A 402 31.54 -18.95 6.63
CA GLU A 402 32.42 -20.13 6.74
C GLU A 402 33.72 -19.86 7.52
N ARG A 403 34.15 -18.61 7.64
CA ARG A 403 35.45 -18.22 8.23
C ARG A 403 35.30 -17.53 9.59
N GLY A 404 34.10 -17.08 9.95
CA GLY A 404 33.84 -16.35 11.19
C GLY A 404 34.52 -14.98 11.27
N GLN A 405 34.97 -14.43 10.13
CA GLN A 405 35.58 -13.10 10.07
C GLN A 405 34.48 -12.05 9.98
N HIS A 406 34.62 -10.96 10.75
CA HIS A 406 33.62 -9.91 10.84
C HIS A 406 34.19 -8.57 10.39
N ILE A 407 33.31 -7.70 9.89
CA ILE A 407 33.58 -6.29 9.62
C ILE A 407 32.44 -5.44 10.17
N ASN A 408 32.78 -4.24 10.63
CA ASN A 408 31.80 -3.23 11.00
C ASN A 408 32.06 -1.96 10.18
N LEU A 409 31.02 -1.40 9.59
CA LEU A 409 31.09 -0.18 8.80
C LEU A 409 30.18 0.88 9.38
N ASN A 410 30.62 2.12 9.31
CA ASN A 410 29.77 3.27 9.55
C ASN A 410 29.49 3.99 8.23
N ILE A 411 28.23 4.01 7.80
CA ILE A 411 27.80 4.59 6.53
C ILE A 411 27.01 5.87 6.83
N PRO A 412 27.52 7.07 6.51
CA PRO A 412 26.76 8.30 6.73
C PRO A 412 25.51 8.33 5.83
N LEU A 413 24.34 8.75 6.37
CA LEU A 413 23.16 8.98 5.54
C LEU A 413 23.24 10.29 4.75
N SER A 414 24.04 11.25 5.24
CA SER A 414 24.45 12.45 4.51
C SER A 414 25.61 12.16 3.54
N GLU A 415 26.01 13.16 2.75
CA GLU A 415 27.18 13.03 1.87
C GLU A 415 28.45 12.68 2.68
N GLY A 416 29.05 11.54 2.34
CA GLY A 416 30.28 11.01 2.92
C GLY A 416 30.55 9.60 2.39
N GLU A 417 31.82 9.19 2.38
CA GLU A 417 32.20 7.80 2.07
C GLU A 417 31.97 6.90 3.29
N PRO A 418 31.63 5.62 3.10
CA PRO A 418 31.60 4.66 4.20
C PRO A 418 33.00 4.49 4.81
N GLU A 419 33.08 4.46 6.15
CA GLU A 419 34.33 4.27 6.88
C GLU A 419 34.31 2.94 7.63
N GLU A 420 35.45 2.22 7.61
CA GLU A 420 35.64 0.97 8.36
C GLU A 420 35.95 1.28 9.83
N GLU A 421 35.20 0.67 10.75
CA GLU A 421 35.45 0.82 12.18
C GLU A 421 36.37 -0.30 12.69
N SER A 422 37.42 0.06 13.43
CA SER A 422 38.31 -0.92 14.06
C SER A 422 37.58 -1.71 15.15
N SER A 423 37.70 -3.03 15.13
CA SER A 423 37.16 -3.96 16.13
C SER A 423 37.54 -3.62 17.58
N ALA A 424 38.62 -2.85 17.78
CA ALA A 424 39.06 -2.38 19.10
C ALA A 424 38.15 -1.27 19.68
N GLU A 425 37.60 -0.39 18.84
CA GLU A 425 36.73 0.72 19.29
C GLU A 425 35.41 0.21 19.87
N LEU A 426 34.86 -0.89 19.33
CA LEU A 426 33.65 -1.54 19.83
C LEU A 426 33.79 -2.14 21.25
N ARG A 427 35.01 -2.45 21.68
CA ARG A 427 35.28 -2.88 23.07
C ARG A 427 35.45 -1.68 24.03
N LEU A 428 35.86 -0.54 23.49
CA LEU A 428 36.18 0.69 24.24
C LEU A 428 34.98 1.65 24.38
N SER A 429 33.95 1.55 23.53
CA SER A 429 32.83 2.51 23.50
C SER A 429 31.76 2.36 24.60
N ARG A 430 32.04 1.63 25.69
CA ARG A 430 31.14 1.59 26.86
C ARG A 430 31.21 2.85 27.72
N ASP A 431 32.24 3.69 27.55
CA ASP A 431 32.44 4.89 28.35
C ASP A 431 32.69 6.14 27.48
N SER A 432 31.62 6.77 26.98
CA SER A 432 31.54 8.24 26.86
C SER A 432 30.11 8.69 26.53
N ALA A 433 29.51 9.39 27.49
CA ALA A 433 28.15 9.89 27.48
C ALA A 433 27.95 11.09 26.53
N SER A 434 27.86 10.84 25.23
CA SER A 434 27.11 11.70 24.30
C SER A 434 25.97 10.87 23.73
N ALA A 435 24.71 11.20 24.06
CA ALA A 435 23.53 10.37 23.78
C ALA A 435 23.49 9.84 22.34
N LEU A 436 23.88 8.57 22.18
CA LEU A 436 23.77 7.80 20.95
C LEU A 436 22.38 7.16 20.97
N SER A 437 21.45 7.65 20.14
CA SER A 437 20.22 6.87 19.90
C SER A 437 20.53 5.86 18.81
N SER A 438 20.52 4.57 19.15
CA SER A 438 20.64 3.45 18.21
C SER A 438 19.31 2.73 18.09
N SER A 439 18.89 2.39 16.88
CA SER A 439 17.77 1.49 16.64
C SER A 439 18.16 0.44 15.61
N ASN A 440 18.02 -0.84 15.96
CA ASN A 440 18.18 -1.92 15.00
C ASN A 440 17.08 -1.83 13.93
N ILE A 441 17.49 -1.80 12.66
CA ILE A 441 16.56 -1.75 11.51
C ILE A 441 16.60 -3.04 10.69
N TYR A 442 17.60 -3.90 10.90
CA TYR A 442 17.76 -5.15 10.16
C TYR A 442 18.62 -6.15 10.92
N SER A 443 18.17 -7.42 10.97
CA SER A 443 18.98 -8.55 11.42
C SER A 443 18.86 -9.70 10.40
N GLY A 444 19.97 -10.37 10.09
CA GLY A 444 20.00 -11.49 9.16
C GLY A 444 21.25 -12.34 9.31
N GLU A 445 21.28 -13.52 8.68
CA GLU A 445 22.50 -14.35 8.57
C GLU A 445 22.57 -15.05 7.22
N GLU A 446 21.82 -14.54 6.25
CA GLU A 446 21.69 -15.21 4.96
C GLU A 446 22.87 -14.86 4.06
N LYS A 447 23.57 -15.90 3.58
CA LYS A 447 24.70 -15.81 2.66
C LYS A 447 24.33 -14.94 1.47
N ASN A 448 25.18 -14.00 1.05
CA ASN A 448 24.99 -13.17 -0.14
C ASN A 448 23.64 -12.44 -0.21
N GLN A 449 23.10 -12.04 0.94
CA GLN A 449 21.86 -11.28 1.00
C GLN A 449 22.12 -9.79 0.71
N ALA A 450 21.25 -9.24 -0.13
CA ALA A 450 21.15 -7.82 -0.39
C ALA A 450 19.97 -7.19 0.38
N ILE A 451 20.19 -5.99 0.90
CA ILE A 451 19.20 -5.12 1.53
C ILE A 451 19.26 -3.72 0.94
N VAL A 452 18.12 -3.02 0.96
CA VAL A 452 18.02 -1.63 0.51
C VAL A 452 17.48 -0.77 1.64
N ILE A 453 18.21 0.30 1.93
CA ILE A 453 17.88 1.27 2.96
C ILE A 453 17.73 2.64 2.28
N SER A 454 16.65 3.35 2.59
CA SER A 454 16.40 4.70 2.07
C SER A 454 17.33 5.75 2.68
N ALA A 455 17.42 6.92 2.06
CA ALA A 455 18.21 8.05 2.56
C ALA A 455 17.78 8.54 3.96
N ASP A 456 16.55 8.26 4.38
CA ASP A 456 16.04 8.55 5.73
C ASP A 456 16.19 7.36 6.70
N GLY A 457 16.91 6.30 6.31
CA GLY A 457 17.28 5.19 7.19
C GLY A 457 16.23 4.09 7.36
N ARG A 458 15.21 4.03 6.49
CA ARG A 458 14.19 2.97 6.53
C ARG A 458 14.65 1.76 5.71
N LEU A 459 14.50 0.55 6.26
CA LEU A 459 14.64 -0.68 5.50
C LEU A 459 13.46 -0.79 4.51
N LEU A 460 13.75 -0.70 3.22
CA LEU A 460 12.74 -0.78 2.16
C LEU A 460 12.70 -2.13 1.47
N GLY A 461 13.83 -2.84 1.39
CA GLY A 461 13.92 -4.08 0.63
C GLY A 461 14.91 -5.09 1.16
N VAL A 462 14.62 -6.37 0.95
CA VAL A 462 15.49 -7.51 1.27
C VAL A 462 15.38 -8.58 0.19
N THR A 463 16.49 -9.24 -0.12
CA THR A 463 16.49 -10.42 -0.99
C THR A 463 16.37 -11.71 -0.20
N ILE A 464 15.62 -12.67 -0.74
CA ILE A 464 15.34 -13.96 -0.10
C ILE A 464 15.60 -15.08 -1.12
N PRO A 465 16.39 -16.11 -0.77
CA PRO A 465 16.66 -17.21 -1.70
C PRO A 465 15.45 -18.14 -1.84
N SER A 466 15.31 -18.81 -2.98
CA SER A 466 14.17 -19.71 -3.24
C SER A 466 14.03 -20.81 -2.18
N ARG A 467 15.14 -21.31 -1.60
CA ARG A 467 15.09 -22.31 -0.50
C ARG A 467 14.31 -21.82 0.71
N ALA A 468 14.45 -20.54 1.06
CA ALA A 468 13.76 -19.95 2.21
C ALA A 468 12.28 -19.69 1.89
N LEU A 469 11.95 -19.38 0.63
CA LEU A 469 10.56 -19.28 0.18
C LEU A 469 9.84 -20.63 0.24
N ARG A 470 10.50 -21.71 -0.21
CA ARG A 470 9.97 -23.09 -0.11
C ARG A 470 9.73 -23.48 1.34
N ALA A 471 10.68 -23.18 2.23
CA ALA A 471 10.58 -23.47 3.66
C ALA A 471 9.42 -22.70 4.34
N ASN A 472 9.05 -21.53 3.82
CA ASN A 472 7.92 -20.73 4.30
C ASN A 472 6.64 -20.97 3.49
N ALA A 473 6.42 -22.20 3.00
CA ALA A 473 5.21 -22.58 2.26
C ALA A 473 4.87 -21.65 1.08
N TYR A 474 5.90 -21.11 0.42
CA TYR A 474 5.76 -20.17 -0.70
C TYR A 474 5.00 -18.90 -0.32
N GLU A 475 5.06 -18.45 0.93
CA GLU A 475 4.50 -17.17 1.32
C GLU A 475 5.30 -16.02 0.71
N LEU A 476 4.60 -15.10 0.03
CA LEU A 476 5.22 -14.00 -0.72
C LEU A 476 4.88 -12.62 -0.14
N ARG A 477 4.34 -12.52 1.08
CA ARG A 477 4.08 -11.21 1.71
C ARG A 477 5.40 -10.53 2.10
N PRO A 478 5.70 -9.32 1.61
CA PRO A 478 6.94 -8.63 2.00
C PRO A 478 7.08 -8.43 3.51
N GLN A 479 5.97 -8.25 4.25
CA GLN A 479 5.97 -8.10 5.71
C GLN A 479 6.56 -9.31 6.46
N ARG A 480 6.53 -10.50 5.84
CA ARG A 480 7.13 -11.71 6.40
C ARG A 480 8.66 -11.63 6.45
N TYR A 481 9.26 -10.88 5.52
CA TYR A 481 10.70 -10.83 5.28
C TYR A 481 11.31 -9.48 5.67
N ILE A 482 10.55 -8.40 5.49
CA ILE A 482 10.85 -7.07 6.00
C ILE A 482 10.17 -6.96 7.36
N THR A 483 10.75 -7.63 8.34
CA THR A 483 10.42 -7.39 9.74
C THR A 483 11.61 -6.62 10.29
N VAL A 484 11.39 -5.37 10.73
CA VAL A 484 12.25 -4.82 11.79
C VAL A 484 12.08 -5.83 12.90
N GLN A 485 13.10 -6.67 13.15
CA GLN A 485 13.07 -7.47 14.37
C GLN A 485 12.84 -6.44 15.47
N PRO A 486 11.70 -6.49 16.21
CA PRO A 486 11.70 -5.79 17.48
C PRO A 486 12.94 -6.32 18.18
N ASP A 487 13.80 -5.40 18.63
CA ASP A 487 14.97 -5.74 19.42
C ASP A 487 14.61 -6.96 20.27
N THR A 488 15.41 -8.02 20.15
CA THR A 488 15.43 -9.05 21.18
C THR A 488 15.66 -8.32 22.51
N GLN A 489 14.55 -8.02 23.19
CA GLN A 489 14.43 -7.38 24.49
C GLN A 489 15.56 -6.38 24.83
N ALA A 490 15.56 -5.22 24.19
CA ALA A 490 15.75 -4.02 24.99
C ALA A 490 14.37 -3.73 25.59
N ASP A 491 14.23 -3.87 26.92
CA ASP A 491 13.01 -3.52 27.65
C ASP A 491 12.49 -2.17 27.16
N VAL A 492 11.50 -2.18 26.26
CA VAL A 492 10.76 -0.97 25.94
C VAL A 492 9.98 -0.68 27.22
N PRO A 493 10.29 0.41 27.95
CA PRO A 493 9.62 0.67 29.20
C PRO A 493 8.12 0.68 28.91
N PRO A 494 7.27 0.00 29.71
CA PRO A 494 5.83 0.00 29.52
C PRO A 494 5.24 1.39 29.27
N ALA A 495 5.85 2.43 29.86
CA ALA A 495 5.54 3.85 29.61
C ALA A 495 5.66 4.29 28.14
N ARG A 496 6.63 3.79 27.35
CA ARG A 496 6.75 4.10 25.92
C ARG A 496 5.71 3.37 25.08
N ILE A 497 5.38 2.14 25.44
CA ILE A 497 4.28 1.38 24.83
C ILE A 497 2.95 2.08 25.13
N LEU A 498 2.71 2.48 26.39
CA LEU A 498 1.53 3.22 26.82
C LEU A 498 1.45 4.62 26.19
N ALA A 499 2.58 5.31 26.02
CA ALA A 499 2.63 6.59 25.31
C ALA A 499 2.32 6.45 23.81
N ALA A 500 2.78 5.36 23.18
CA ALA A 500 2.43 5.05 21.80
C ALA A 500 0.96 4.67 21.67
N ILE A 501 0.42 3.85 22.58
CA ILE A 501 -1.01 3.53 22.64
C ILE A 501 -1.84 4.79 22.84
N SER A 502 -1.49 5.66 23.80
CA SER A 502 -2.15 6.95 24.07
C SER A 502 -2.09 7.90 22.86
N ARG A 503 -0.98 7.91 22.13
CA ARG A 503 -0.83 8.73 20.91
C ARG A 503 -1.73 8.21 19.80
N HIS A 504 -1.74 6.91 19.53
CA HIS A 504 -2.61 6.31 18.52
C HIS A 504 -4.10 6.42 18.91
N GLN A 505 -4.42 6.31 20.20
CA GLN A 505 -5.77 6.56 20.71
C GLN A 505 -6.18 8.01 20.51
N ARG A 506 -5.29 8.99 20.73
CA ARG A 506 -5.53 10.41 20.43
C ARG A 506 -5.72 10.67 18.94
N GLU A 507 -4.88 10.11 18.07
CA GLU A 507 -5.04 10.23 16.62
C GLU A 507 -6.34 9.58 16.13
N LEU A 508 -6.71 8.43 16.70
CA LEU A 508 -7.99 7.78 16.41
C LEU A 508 -9.16 8.66 16.89
N LEU A 509 -9.04 9.25 18.08
CA LEU A 509 -10.04 10.16 18.64
C LEU A 509 -10.17 11.43 17.80
N GLU A 510 -9.07 12.01 17.33
CA GLU A 510 -9.06 13.16 16.42
C GLU A 510 -9.72 12.81 15.09
N ARG A 511 -9.42 11.64 14.53
CA ARG A 511 -10.07 11.15 13.29
C ARG A 511 -11.57 10.91 13.49
N ILE A 512 -11.99 10.39 14.65
CA ILE A 512 -13.40 10.24 15.02
C ILE A 512 -14.07 11.60 15.17
N HIS A 513 -13.46 12.56 15.87
CA HIS A 513 -14.00 13.93 15.98
C HIS A 513 -14.09 14.62 14.62
N LEU A 514 -13.12 14.42 13.74
CA LEU A 514 -13.11 14.99 12.40
C LEU A 514 -14.19 14.35 11.49
N LEU A 515 -14.51 13.07 11.74
CA LEU A 515 -15.65 12.38 11.10
C LEU A 515 -17.00 12.85 11.68
N MET A 516 -17.11 13.06 12.99
CA MET A 516 -18.34 13.57 13.62
C MET A 516 -18.61 15.04 13.29
N GLY A 517 -17.58 15.89 13.25
CA GLY A 517 -17.69 17.27 12.80
C GLY A 517 -18.04 17.41 11.31
N ARG A 518 -17.91 16.34 10.51
CA ARG A 518 -18.45 16.27 9.14
C ARG A 518 -19.90 15.80 9.07
N LEU A 519 -20.40 15.14 10.11
CA LEU A 519 -21.81 14.75 10.25
C LEU A 519 -22.66 15.89 10.82
N GLU A 520 -22.07 16.78 11.61
CA GLU A 520 -22.67 18.05 12.04
C GLU A 520 -22.64 19.06 10.88
N ARG A 521 -23.62 18.97 9.97
CA ARG A 521 -23.89 20.07 9.02
C ARG A 521 -24.27 21.33 9.82
N PRO A 522 -23.87 22.54 9.37
CA PRO A 522 -24.39 23.77 9.97
C PRO A 522 -25.92 23.82 9.77
N PRO A 523 -26.68 24.31 10.75
CA PRO A 523 -28.13 24.42 10.64
C PRO A 523 -28.48 25.37 9.49
N VAL A 524 -29.54 25.00 8.76
CA VAL A 524 -30.21 25.89 7.81
C VAL A 524 -30.67 27.11 8.61
N THR A 525 -30.21 28.28 8.18
CA THR A 525 -30.55 29.60 8.72
C THR A 525 -32.06 29.76 8.89
N GLY A 526 -32.54 30.09 10.10
CA GLY A 526 -33.91 30.58 10.25
C GLY A 526 -34.52 30.64 11.65
N ASP A 527 -34.38 29.60 12.48
CA ASP A 527 -35.29 29.45 13.61
C ASP A 527 -34.67 29.76 14.97
N VAL A 528 -35.40 30.59 15.75
CA VAL A 528 -35.12 30.94 17.14
C VAL A 528 -35.31 29.71 18.02
N TYR A 529 -34.31 29.37 18.83
CA TYR A 529 -34.42 28.29 19.83
C TYR A 529 -35.50 28.62 20.87
N PRO A 530 -36.38 27.68 21.23
CA PRO A 530 -37.25 27.86 22.39
C PRO A 530 -36.41 27.90 23.68
N GLU A 531 -36.85 28.70 24.65
CA GLU A 531 -36.19 28.77 25.96
C GLU A 531 -36.21 27.40 26.68
N PRO A 532 -35.19 27.10 27.50
CA PRO A 532 -35.13 25.85 28.23
C PRO A 532 -36.31 25.70 29.19
N LEU A 533 -37.09 24.62 29.06
CA LEU A 533 -38.20 24.24 29.95
C LEU A 533 -37.74 23.71 31.33
N TRP A 534 -36.68 24.26 31.90
CA TRP A 534 -36.11 23.79 33.18
C TRP A 534 -36.15 24.92 34.22
N GLU A 535 -37.34 25.18 34.76
CA GLU A 535 -37.48 25.93 36.02
C GLU A 535 -37.27 24.96 37.19
N GLY A 536 -36.01 24.80 37.64
CA GLY A 536 -35.69 23.99 38.82
C GLY A 536 -34.20 23.62 38.89
N GLY A 537 -33.55 23.99 39.99
CA GLY A 537 -32.10 23.93 40.18
C GLY A 537 -31.42 22.56 40.01
N LEU A 538 -30.10 22.63 39.87
CA LEU A 538 -29.11 21.59 39.53
C LEU A 538 -28.95 20.42 40.54
N GLU A 539 -29.96 20.07 41.33
CA GLU A 539 -29.85 19.05 42.38
C GLU A 539 -30.82 17.89 42.14
N GLN A 540 -30.30 16.79 41.57
CA GLN A 540 -30.57 15.37 41.88
C GLN A 540 -30.23 14.48 40.66
N LEU A 541 -28.95 14.14 40.50
CA LEU A 541 -28.53 12.98 39.72
C LEU A 541 -28.45 11.77 40.67
N THR A 542 -29.22 10.72 40.37
CA THR A 542 -29.24 9.46 41.14
C THR A 542 -27.93 8.67 40.95
N LEU A 543 -27.45 8.09 42.06
CA LEU A 543 -26.14 7.47 42.28
C LEU A 543 -25.93 6.16 41.48
N LEU A 544 -24.71 5.96 40.95
CA LEU A 544 -24.27 4.72 40.27
C LEU A 544 -24.13 3.55 41.26
N GLY A 545 -24.42 2.33 40.80
CA GLY A 545 -24.34 1.07 41.57
C GLY A 545 -22.91 0.65 41.97
N ARG A 546 -22.83 -0.43 42.77
CA ARG A 546 -21.64 -0.89 43.53
C ARG A 546 -20.58 -1.58 42.65
N LEU A 547 -19.29 -1.32 42.91
CA LEU A 547 -18.14 -2.03 42.31
C LEU A 547 -17.78 -3.29 43.11
N GLY A 548 -17.34 -4.35 42.44
CA GLY A 548 -16.80 -5.56 43.07
C GLY A 548 -15.33 -5.42 43.49
N TRP A 549 -14.87 -6.30 44.40
CA TRP A 549 -13.54 -6.24 45.02
C TRP A 549 -12.35 -6.24 44.03
N GLU A 550 -12.39 -7.06 42.98
CA GLU A 550 -11.35 -7.09 41.94
C GLU A 550 -11.27 -5.78 41.13
N GLN A 551 -12.41 -5.11 40.92
CA GLN A 551 -12.46 -3.83 40.20
C GLN A 551 -11.85 -2.71 41.02
N HIS A 552 -12.08 -2.73 42.34
CA HIS A 552 -11.48 -1.79 43.28
C HIS A 552 -9.95 -1.94 43.33
N ARG A 553 -9.44 -3.17 43.38
CA ARG A 553 -8.00 -3.46 43.38
C ARG A 553 -7.29 -2.95 42.13
N ILE A 554 -7.90 -3.11 40.95
CA ILE A 554 -7.34 -2.61 39.69
C ILE A 554 -7.36 -1.07 39.67
N TRP A 555 -8.43 -0.45 40.18
CA TRP A 555 -8.56 1.00 40.22
C TRP A 555 -7.53 1.68 41.14
N GLU A 556 -7.26 1.13 42.33
CA GLU A 556 -6.25 1.68 43.25
C GLU A 556 -4.84 1.62 42.65
N VAL A 557 -4.49 0.51 42.00
CA VAL A 557 -3.18 0.33 41.35
C VAL A 557 -2.98 1.33 40.22
N VAL A 558 -4.02 1.57 39.41
CA VAL A 558 -3.96 2.54 38.29
C VAL A 558 -3.90 3.98 38.82
N SER A 559 -4.69 4.32 39.83
CA SER A 559 -4.74 5.68 40.39
C SER A 559 -3.44 6.09 41.11
N ALA A 560 -2.80 5.15 41.83
CA ALA A 560 -1.52 5.38 42.49
C ALA A 560 -0.35 5.57 41.51
N GLN A 561 -0.43 4.98 40.31
CA GLN A 561 0.61 5.11 39.27
C GLN A 561 0.49 6.40 38.44
N VAL A 562 -0.67 7.03 38.43
CA VAL A 562 -0.92 8.27 37.67
C VAL A 562 -0.59 9.52 38.51
N THR A 563 -0.64 9.43 39.85
CA THR A 563 -0.49 10.59 40.75
C THR A 563 0.95 10.89 41.19
N THR A 564 1.94 10.07 40.83
CA THR A 564 3.37 10.25 41.20
C THR A 564 4.28 10.66 40.03
N ILE A 565 3.77 11.47 39.10
CA ILE A 565 4.63 12.20 38.14
C ILE A 565 4.67 13.68 38.56
N GLU A 566 5.55 14.00 39.50
CA GLU A 566 6.06 15.37 39.69
C GLU A 566 7.32 15.60 38.83
N PRO A 567 7.62 16.86 38.43
CA PRO A 567 8.61 17.16 37.40
C PRO A 567 10.07 17.14 37.91
N MET A 568 10.90 16.27 37.29
CA MET A 568 12.36 16.33 37.05
C MET A 568 13.37 16.72 38.17
N ASN A 569 14.10 15.75 38.74
CA ASN A 569 15.59 15.58 38.68
C ASN A 569 16.10 14.29 39.42
N PRO A 570 17.31 13.75 39.11
CA PRO A 570 17.79 12.38 39.46
C PRO A 570 18.68 12.36 40.73
N PRO A 571 19.31 11.25 41.19
CA PRO A 571 19.16 9.80 40.96
C PRO A 571 18.93 9.01 42.29
N ARG A 572 18.71 7.69 42.20
CA ARG A 572 19.30 6.60 43.02
C ARG A 572 18.32 5.45 43.35
N THR A 573 18.79 4.27 42.94
CA THR A 573 18.60 2.94 43.54
C THR A 573 17.23 2.28 43.60
N MET A 574 17.22 1.11 42.93
CA MET A 574 16.61 -0.17 43.32
C MET A 574 15.12 -0.19 43.68
N TYR A 575 14.32 -0.75 42.77
CA TYR A 575 13.21 -1.60 43.19
C TYR A 575 13.19 -2.92 42.43
N ARG A 576 13.14 -3.99 43.22
CA ARG A 576 13.08 -5.40 42.85
C ARG A 576 11.80 -5.72 42.07
N THR A 577 11.96 -6.60 41.08
CA THR A 577 10.91 -7.46 40.50
C THR A 577 10.18 -8.29 41.55
N ALA A 578 8.84 -8.32 41.51
CA ALA A 578 8.05 -9.56 41.57
C ALA A 578 6.53 -9.27 41.51
N ALA A 579 5.89 -9.58 40.38
CA ALA A 579 4.54 -10.16 40.35
C ALA A 579 4.30 -10.78 38.97
N ARG A 580 4.24 -12.11 38.92
CA ARG A 580 3.82 -12.88 37.74
C ARG A 580 2.32 -12.69 37.56
N PHE A 581 1.86 -12.20 36.41
CA PHE A 581 0.47 -12.36 36.00
C PHE A 581 0.32 -13.73 35.34
N GLY A 582 -0.41 -14.63 35.98
CA GLY A 582 -0.89 -15.87 35.37
C GLY A 582 -2.13 -15.60 34.50
N PRO A 583 -2.47 -16.53 33.59
CA PRO A 583 -3.62 -16.38 32.70
C PRO A 583 -4.91 -16.55 33.51
N THR A 584 -5.80 -15.56 33.49
CA THR A 584 -7.17 -15.73 33.98
C THR A 584 -8.06 -16.26 32.87
N ASP A 585 -8.79 -17.31 33.22
CA ASP A 585 -9.62 -18.15 32.37
C ASP A 585 -10.62 -17.37 31.51
N VAL A 586 -10.59 -17.69 30.22
CA VAL A 586 -11.56 -17.27 29.21
C VAL A 586 -12.78 -18.19 29.30
N GLY A 587 -13.84 -17.70 29.92
CA GLY A 587 -15.15 -18.34 29.95
C GLY A 587 -16.26 -17.37 29.60
N ASP A 588 -16.28 -16.87 28.36
CA ASP A 588 -17.47 -16.34 27.67
C ASP A 588 -17.07 -15.85 26.26
N SER A 589 -16.99 -16.77 25.30
CA SER A 589 -16.59 -16.51 23.91
C SER A 589 -17.63 -15.77 23.06
N ASN A 590 -18.64 -15.14 23.68
CA ASN A 590 -19.71 -14.41 22.98
C ASN A 590 -20.06 -13.05 23.61
N ALA A 591 -19.17 -12.46 24.42
CA ALA A 591 -19.39 -11.10 24.93
C ALA A 591 -19.36 -10.07 23.78
N SER A 592 -20.46 -9.35 23.58
CA SER A 592 -20.51 -8.26 22.61
C SER A 592 -19.49 -7.16 22.98
N THR A 593 -18.95 -6.46 21.99
CA THR A 593 -17.99 -5.35 22.20
C THR A 593 -18.49 -4.35 23.25
N LEU A 594 -19.80 -4.12 23.30
CA LEU A 594 -20.45 -3.22 24.25
C LEU A 594 -20.36 -3.73 25.70
N SER A 595 -20.56 -5.03 25.92
CA SER A 595 -20.43 -5.65 27.24
C SER A 595 -18.98 -5.60 27.74
N LEU A 596 -18.02 -5.72 26.83
CA LEU A 596 -16.61 -5.62 27.13
C LEU A 596 -16.23 -4.18 27.54
N LEU A 597 -16.75 -3.17 26.83
CA LEU A 597 -16.54 -1.75 27.17
C LEU A 597 -17.21 -1.33 28.49
N GLU A 598 -18.38 -1.89 28.79
CA GLU A 598 -19.07 -1.70 30.08
C GLU A 598 -18.28 -2.33 31.23
N ARG A 599 -17.79 -3.57 31.08
CA ARG A 599 -16.93 -4.25 32.07
C ARG A 599 -15.60 -3.52 32.31
N MET A 600 -15.08 -2.85 31.29
CA MET A 600 -13.88 -2.01 31.40
C MET A 600 -14.14 -0.63 32.01
N GLY A 601 -15.39 -0.28 32.33
CA GLY A 601 -15.76 1.02 32.90
C GLY A 601 -15.62 2.20 31.93
N LEU A 602 -15.64 1.94 30.61
CA LEU A 602 -15.46 2.97 29.57
C LEU A 602 -16.78 3.62 29.14
N VAL A 603 -17.88 2.89 29.26
CA VAL A 603 -19.24 3.35 28.96
C VAL A 603 -20.20 2.95 30.07
N VAL A 604 -21.24 3.76 30.26
CA VAL A 604 -22.33 3.51 31.20
C VAL A 604 -23.66 3.49 30.48
N LYS A 605 -24.54 2.61 30.94
CA LYS A 605 -25.92 2.52 30.49
C LYS A 605 -26.73 3.66 31.10
N VAL A 606 -27.49 4.38 30.26
CA VAL A 606 -28.38 5.49 30.65
C VAL A 606 -29.78 5.18 30.16
N SER A 607 -30.73 5.09 31.09
CA SER A 607 -32.14 4.93 30.76
C SER A 607 -32.80 6.30 30.72
N ILE A 608 -33.34 6.67 29.56
CA ILE A 608 -34.11 7.92 29.40
C ILE A 608 -35.59 7.55 29.36
N ALA A 609 -36.35 8.09 30.30
CA ALA A 609 -37.81 8.03 30.25
C ALA A 609 -38.29 9.04 29.20
N ASP A 610 -38.97 8.55 28.16
CA ASP A 610 -39.61 9.39 27.17
C ASP A 610 -41.02 9.73 27.70
N GLY A 611 -41.35 11.03 27.79
CA GLY A 611 -42.59 11.50 28.42
C GLY A 611 -43.89 11.02 27.76
N GLN A 612 -43.82 10.32 26.64
CA GLN A 612 -44.97 9.72 25.94
C GLN A 612 -44.91 8.18 25.85
N SER A 613 -43.89 7.53 26.41
CA SER A 613 -43.71 6.06 26.37
C SER A 613 -43.59 5.50 27.79
N LEU A 614 -44.38 4.46 28.10
CA LEU A 614 -44.32 3.74 29.38
C LEU A 614 -43.04 2.90 29.55
N GLU A 615 -42.25 2.71 28.48
CA GLU A 615 -40.98 1.98 28.57
C GLU A 615 -39.76 2.91 28.39
N PRO A 616 -38.81 2.92 29.35
CA PRO A 616 -37.60 3.73 29.27
C PRO A 616 -36.65 3.18 28.20
N ARG A 617 -36.15 4.06 27.33
CA ARG A 617 -35.18 3.69 26.30
C ARG A 617 -33.78 3.68 26.87
N THR A 618 -33.06 2.59 26.61
CA THR A 618 -31.66 2.43 27.02
C THR A 618 -30.72 3.03 25.98
N TYR A 619 -29.81 3.88 26.44
CA TYR A 619 -28.68 4.41 25.69
C TYR A 619 -27.37 4.09 26.40
N TYR A 620 -26.25 4.27 25.71
CA TYR A 620 -24.91 4.16 26.29
C TYR A 620 -24.19 5.48 26.08
N ARG A 621 -23.52 5.98 27.13
CA ARG A 621 -22.63 7.15 27.03
C ARG A 621 -21.26 6.86 27.61
N ARG A 622 -20.27 7.67 27.22
CA ARG A 622 -18.92 7.63 27.78
C ARG A 622 -18.94 8.01 29.27
N VAL A 623 -18.11 7.34 30.07
CA VAL A 623 -17.78 7.78 31.44
C VAL A 623 -16.98 9.08 31.39
N THR A 624 -17.27 9.99 32.30
CA THR A 624 -16.62 11.30 32.39
C THR A 624 -16.16 11.56 33.82
N GLU A 625 -15.29 12.55 33.99
CA GLU A 625 -14.79 12.99 35.30
C GLU A 625 -15.89 13.45 36.28
N ARG A 626 -17.13 13.61 35.79
CA ARG A 626 -18.29 14.01 36.60
C ARG A 626 -19.02 12.82 37.25
N ASP A 627 -18.67 11.58 36.89
CA ASP A 627 -19.30 10.37 37.41
C ASP A 627 -18.72 10.00 38.79
N ARG A 628 -19.58 9.71 39.79
CA ARG A 628 -19.19 9.38 41.18
C ARG A 628 -19.64 7.97 41.57
N TRP A 629 -18.77 7.21 42.24
CA TRP A 629 -19.01 5.83 42.69
C TRP A 629 -19.25 5.77 44.20
N ASN A 630 -20.15 4.89 44.66
CA ASN A 630 -20.41 4.64 46.10
C ASN A 630 -19.66 3.38 46.58
N PHE A 631 -19.09 3.44 47.79
CA PHE A 631 -18.34 2.36 48.44
C PHE A 631 -19.05 1.93 49.75
N GLU A 632 -19.18 0.62 50.00
CA GLU A 632 -19.41 0.05 51.34
C GLU A 632 -18.28 -0.94 51.62
N GLU A 633 -17.58 -0.78 52.75
CA GLU A 633 -16.63 -1.76 53.26
C GLU A 633 -17.41 -2.94 53.86
N ASP A 634 -17.60 -4.02 53.10
CA ASP A 634 -18.15 -5.25 53.66
C ASP A 634 -17.13 -5.88 54.61
N SER A 635 -17.47 -5.80 55.89
CA SER A 635 -16.85 -6.47 57.01
C SER A 635 -16.73 -7.98 56.77
N VAL A 636 -15.52 -8.48 57.01
CA VAL A 636 -15.18 -9.90 57.14
C VAL A 636 -16.11 -10.56 58.16
N GLU A 637 -17.06 -11.37 57.69
CA GLU A 637 -17.58 -12.49 58.47
C GLU A 637 -17.04 -13.80 57.89
N ASN A 638 -16.20 -14.44 58.71
CA ASN A 638 -15.81 -15.83 58.62
C ASN A 638 -17.05 -16.71 58.38
N GLU A 639 -16.98 -17.64 57.43
CA GLU A 639 -17.36 -19.03 57.69
C GLU A 639 -16.85 -19.98 56.58
N GLY A 640 -15.98 -20.91 57.01
CA GLY A 640 -16.18 -22.33 56.77
C GLY A 640 -15.93 -22.87 55.36
N GLY A 641 -14.77 -23.50 55.18
CA GLY A 641 -14.38 -24.13 53.93
C GLY A 641 -15.14 -25.41 53.55
N LYS A 642 -15.03 -25.74 52.26
CA LYS A 642 -14.63 -27.04 51.73
C LYS A 642 -14.17 -26.90 50.29
#